data_AF-A0A7R8ZRS4-F1
#
_entry.id   AF-A0A7R8ZRS4-F1
#
_cell.length_a   1.000
_cell.length_b   1.000
_cell.length_c   1.000
_cell.angle_alpha   90.00
_cell.angle_beta   90.00
_cell.angle_gamma   90.00
#
_symmetry.space_group_name_H-M   'P 1'
#
loop_
_entity.id
_entity.type
_entity.pdbx_description
1 polymer ?
#
loop_
_entity_poly.entity_id
_entity_poly.type
_entity_poly.pdbx_seq_one_letter_code
_entity_poly.pdbx_strand_id
1 'polypeptide(L)'
;MDTTERYNIRETEAKWRKVWEDKKSFEVTEDTTKPKSYVLAMLPYPSGRIHVGHVRNYSLSDVVAQSVVNWDPVEDTVLANEQVVDGKGWRSGAPVERRKLYQWFFKITDFADELLKGIETLDRWPDKVRTMQTNWIGKSRGAEFDFTLTTSLSNPAGLDKIRVYTTRPDTLFGASFVGLAADHPLAKELAGDIDGFDDFVKKCQATGTSEEAIEKAEKIGFDTGHTVAHPFIEGKTLPVYLANFILMDYGTGAIFGCPAHDERDFAFATKYNLDIIQVVNSDGAELLYTEDGTMINSDFLNGLTKDDAIKTAIKKLEELGIGKGVTNFRLRDWGVSRQRYWGCPVPFIHCEDCGLVPVPEDQLPVELPYDINYDKPEHAVLHLLYSRFFTRALKKCGYEVPDEPFAGLFTQGMVTHATYKDNDGNWIMPADVEQKDGHWVISKDNKPVTQGAVIKMSKSKKNVVDPQDIIDTYGADAARLFILSDSPPERDLEWTVGGIEGAWRFINKLHRNIIDSLDLLPEVGTAQPKEFGKNASELRSAVHKAIVGVADSIEAFHMNKAVATIRELSNTLTSFKPADDADHIESNKWALREGYEALVRLFNPMMPHLAEELWQQLGHDTILTETPWPAHDESLLSNDTVTIGVQVNGKVRATITLAANCSKDEAEKIALSQEGVQKALEGQSVKKVIVVPGRIVNVVAG
;
A
#
# COMPACT_ATOMS: atom_id res chain seq x y z
N MET A 1 -49.14 -1.86 16.54
CA MET A 1 -47.85 -2.51 16.87
C MET A 1 -47.15 -1.59 17.84
N ASP A 2 -46.56 -2.12 18.90
CA ASP A 2 -45.89 -1.33 19.93
C ASP A 2 -44.63 -0.69 19.32
N THR A 3 -44.68 0.59 18.98
CA THR A 3 -43.62 1.33 18.25
C THR A 3 -42.39 1.64 19.12
N THR A 4 -42.30 1.07 20.32
CA THR A 4 -41.20 1.28 21.27
C THR A 4 -40.21 0.11 21.39
N GLU A 5 -40.32 -0.91 20.53
CA GLU A 5 -39.35 -2.01 20.54
C GLU A 5 -37.94 -1.54 20.10
N ARG A 6 -36.98 -1.79 20.99
CA ARG A 6 -35.55 -1.51 20.79
C ARG A 6 -35.03 -2.33 19.59
N TYR A 7 -34.22 -1.71 18.73
CA TYR A 7 -33.62 -2.38 17.56
C TYR A 7 -33.00 -3.75 17.92
N ASN A 8 -33.60 -4.83 17.44
CA ASN A 8 -33.17 -6.20 17.74
C ASN A 8 -32.19 -6.71 16.69
N ILE A 9 -30.93 -6.34 16.88
CA ILE A 9 -29.81 -6.66 15.99
C ILE A 9 -29.74 -8.16 15.66
N ARG A 10 -29.93 -9.05 16.65
CA ARG A 10 -29.76 -10.50 16.44
C ARG A 10 -30.80 -11.07 15.48
N GLU A 11 -32.05 -10.65 15.64
CA GLU A 11 -33.15 -11.09 14.78
C GLU A 11 -33.07 -10.43 13.40
N THR A 12 -32.85 -9.12 13.35
CA THR A 12 -32.77 -8.37 12.10
C THR A 12 -31.63 -8.85 11.21
N GLU A 13 -30.42 -8.98 11.74
CA GLU A 13 -29.27 -9.39 10.92
C GLU A 13 -29.40 -10.83 10.43
N ALA A 14 -29.94 -11.74 11.25
CA ALA A 14 -30.20 -13.12 10.84
C ALA A 14 -31.30 -13.21 9.77
N LYS A 15 -32.38 -12.43 9.91
CA LYS A 15 -33.46 -12.32 8.91
C LYS A 15 -32.90 -11.90 7.55
N TRP A 16 -32.16 -10.79 7.48
CA TRP A 16 -31.71 -10.25 6.18
C TRP A 16 -30.65 -11.11 5.50
N ARG A 17 -29.71 -11.71 6.25
CA ARG A 17 -28.80 -12.71 5.68
C ARG A 17 -29.54 -13.86 5.01
N LYS A 18 -30.58 -14.38 5.69
CA LYS A 18 -31.41 -15.46 5.14
C LYS A 18 -32.17 -15.01 3.89
N VAL A 19 -32.73 -13.79 3.89
CA VAL A 19 -33.44 -13.24 2.72
C VAL A 19 -32.49 -13.12 1.51
N TRP A 20 -31.29 -12.59 1.69
CA TRP A 20 -30.31 -12.47 0.60
C TRP A 20 -29.82 -13.83 0.09
N GLU A 21 -29.63 -14.81 0.98
CA GLU A 21 -29.25 -16.18 0.62
C GLU A 21 -30.37 -16.89 -0.16
N ASP A 22 -31.61 -16.86 0.33
CA ASP A 22 -32.77 -17.49 -0.31
C ASP A 22 -33.04 -16.87 -1.70
N LYS A 23 -32.79 -15.57 -1.87
CA LYS A 23 -32.92 -14.86 -3.15
C LYS A 23 -31.69 -14.90 -4.03
N LYS A 24 -30.56 -15.40 -3.53
CA LYS A 24 -29.27 -15.40 -4.24
C LYS A 24 -28.88 -13.99 -4.70
N SER A 25 -29.12 -12.97 -3.87
CA SER A 25 -28.99 -11.55 -4.23
C SER A 25 -27.58 -11.14 -4.69
N PHE A 26 -26.57 -11.96 -4.40
CA PHE A 26 -25.17 -11.72 -4.78
C PHE A 26 -24.59 -12.82 -5.70
N GLU A 27 -25.39 -13.79 -6.17
CA GLU A 27 -24.97 -14.71 -7.24
C GLU A 27 -25.11 -13.99 -8.59
N VAL A 28 -24.04 -13.96 -9.39
CA VAL A 28 -24.01 -13.27 -10.68
C VAL A 28 -23.66 -14.25 -11.81
N THR A 29 -24.14 -13.94 -13.01
CA THR A 29 -23.84 -14.67 -14.26
C THR A 29 -23.24 -13.70 -15.30
N GLU A 30 -22.68 -14.23 -16.37
CA GLU A 30 -22.18 -13.44 -17.51
C GLU A 30 -23.34 -12.83 -18.33
N ASP A 31 -23.93 -11.75 -17.81
CA ASP A 31 -24.98 -10.97 -18.48
C ASP A 31 -24.37 -9.80 -19.27
N THR A 32 -24.21 -9.97 -20.58
CA THR A 32 -23.64 -8.96 -21.47
C THR A 32 -24.51 -7.71 -21.66
N THR A 33 -25.72 -7.68 -21.11
CA THR A 33 -26.63 -6.51 -21.19
C THR A 33 -26.40 -5.51 -20.06
N LYS A 34 -25.59 -5.87 -19.05
CA LYS A 34 -25.28 -5.02 -17.89
C LYS A 34 -23.79 -4.66 -17.86
N PRO A 35 -23.43 -3.49 -17.31
CA PRO A 35 -22.03 -3.18 -17.04
C PRO A 35 -21.49 -4.15 -15.97
N LYS A 36 -20.35 -4.81 -16.24
CA LYS A 36 -19.71 -5.72 -15.29
C LYS A 36 -18.90 -4.94 -14.26
N SER A 37 -18.87 -5.44 -13.03
CA SER A 37 -17.95 -4.98 -11.98
C SER A 37 -17.41 -6.20 -11.24
N TYR A 38 -16.08 -6.27 -11.07
CA TYR A 38 -15.45 -7.33 -10.29
C TYR A 38 -14.65 -6.69 -9.15
N VAL A 39 -15.23 -6.76 -7.94
CA VAL A 39 -14.57 -6.32 -6.70
C VAL A 39 -13.96 -7.53 -6.00
N LEU A 40 -12.63 -7.54 -5.89
CA LEU A 40 -11.89 -8.64 -5.29
C LEU A 40 -11.19 -8.19 -4.01
N ALA A 41 -11.50 -8.85 -2.90
CA ALA A 41 -10.69 -8.79 -1.69
C ALA A 41 -9.67 -9.93 -1.70
N MET A 42 -8.46 -9.71 -1.17
CA MET A 42 -7.51 -10.80 -0.97
C MET A 42 -8.13 -11.92 -0.12
N LEU A 43 -8.15 -13.13 -0.67
CA LEU A 43 -8.63 -14.31 0.03
C LEU A 43 -7.83 -14.55 1.31
N PRO A 44 -8.48 -14.95 2.41
CA PRO A 44 -7.76 -15.23 3.64
C PRO A 44 -7.05 -16.56 3.50
N TYR A 45 -5.90 -16.67 4.15
CA TYR A 45 -5.36 -17.99 4.43
C TYR A 45 -6.25 -18.71 5.45
N PRO A 46 -6.64 -19.98 5.23
CA PRO A 46 -7.44 -20.77 6.17
C PRO A 46 -6.57 -21.21 7.37
N SER A 47 -6.11 -20.24 8.15
CA SER A 47 -5.13 -20.37 9.24
C SER A 47 -5.77 -20.41 10.64
N GLY A 48 -7.09 -20.62 10.70
CA GLY A 48 -7.93 -20.50 11.90
C GLY A 48 -9.02 -19.44 11.73
N ARG A 49 -9.45 -18.82 12.84
CA ARG A 49 -10.52 -17.80 12.82
C ARG A 49 -10.07 -16.47 12.20
N ILE A 50 -11.04 -15.76 11.61
CA ILE A 50 -10.90 -14.37 11.18
C ILE A 50 -10.69 -13.45 12.39
N HIS A 51 -10.18 -12.25 12.14
CA HIS A 51 -9.95 -11.22 13.16
C HIS A 51 -10.37 -9.87 12.60
N VAL A 52 -10.48 -8.82 13.42
CA VAL A 52 -10.91 -7.48 12.98
C VAL A 52 -10.16 -6.95 11.75
N GLY A 53 -8.85 -7.22 11.61
CA GLY A 53 -8.11 -6.88 10.38
C GLY A 53 -8.68 -7.48 9.09
N HIS A 54 -9.26 -8.68 9.15
CA HIS A 54 -10.00 -9.28 8.02
C HIS A 54 -11.33 -8.56 7.81
N VAL A 55 -12.06 -8.24 8.90
CA VAL A 55 -13.31 -7.48 8.84
C VAL A 55 -13.09 -6.13 8.16
N ARG A 56 -11.96 -5.45 8.41
CA ARG A 56 -11.60 -4.20 7.71
C ARG A 56 -11.47 -4.39 6.21
N ASN A 57 -10.70 -5.39 5.78
CA ASN A 57 -10.53 -5.69 4.36
C ASN A 57 -11.86 -6.00 3.68
N TYR A 58 -12.65 -6.91 4.26
CA TYR A 58 -13.90 -7.36 3.64
C TYR A 58 -15.03 -6.34 3.72
N SER A 59 -15.10 -5.52 4.78
CA SER A 59 -16.10 -4.45 4.87
C SER A 59 -15.83 -3.34 3.85
N LEU A 60 -14.55 -3.00 3.60
CA LEU A 60 -14.18 -2.04 2.57
C LEU A 60 -14.56 -2.57 1.18
N SER A 61 -14.21 -3.82 0.87
CA SER A 61 -14.58 -4.44 -0.41
C SER A 61 -16.10 -4.58 -0.57
N ASP A 62 -16.84 -4.90 0.49
CA ASP A 62 -18.30 -5.06 0.43
C ASP A 62 -19.04 -3.72 0.26
N VAL A 63 -18.56 -2.63 0.91
CA VAL A 63 -19.07 -1.27 0.65
C VAL A 63 -18.89 -0.92 -0.83
N VAL A 64 -17.72 -1.24 -1.39
CA VAL A 64 -17.39 -0.96 -2.79
C VAL A 64 -18.19 -1.86 -3.74
N ALA A 65 -18.42 -3.13 -3.40
CA ALA A 65 -19.26 -4.05 -4.17
C ALA A 65 -20.72 -3.58 -4.26
N GLN A 66 -21.20 -2.84 -3.27
CA GLN A 66 -22.55 -2.24 -3.23
C GLN A 66 -22.60 -0.81 -3.77
N SER A 67 -21.51 -0.31 -4.37
CA SER A 67 -21.42 1.03 -4.93
C SER A 67 -20.86 1.01 -6.35
N VAL A 68 -21.23 1.99 -7.16
CA VAL A 68 -20.65 2.17 -8.48
C VAL A 68 -19.21 2.65 -8.31
N VAL A 69 -18.32 2.02 -9.04
CA VAL A 69 -16.89 2.28 -9.06
C VAL A 69 -16.54 2.97 -10.37
N ASN A 70 -15.58 3.89 -10.34
CA ASN A 70 -15.01 4.45 -11.55
C ASN A 70 -14.25 3.36 -12.31
N TRP A 71 -14.95 2.87 -13.33
CA TRP A 71 -14.58 1.92 -14.35
C TRP A 71 -13.81 2.64 -15.44
N ASP A 72 -12.62 2.14 -15.79
CA ASP A 72 -11.98 2.55 -17.03
C ASP A 72 -12.67 1.84 -18.20
N PRO A 73 -13.40 2.53 -19.08
CA PRO A 73 -14.20 1.89 -20.13
C PRO A 73 -13.35 1.36 -21.30
N VAL A 74 -12.03 1.53 -21.25
CA VAL A 74 -11.07 0.91 -22.18
C VAL A 74 -10.41 -0.30 -21.54
N GLU A 75 -10.21 -0.32 -20.21
CA GLU A 75 -9.38 -1.33 -19.54
C GLU A 75 -10.10 -2.23 -18.52
N ASP A 76 -11.40 -2.04 -18.28
CA ASP A 76 -12.25 -2.98 -17.58
C ASP A 76 -11.87 -3.34 -16.11
N THR A 77 -11.36 -2.40 -15.28
CA THR A 77 -11.07 -2.71 -13.86
C THR A 77 -10.89 -1.49 -12.89
N VAL A 78 -10.75 -1.73 -11.57
CA VAL A 78 -10.72 -0.75 -10.44
C VAL A 78 -9.47 -0.91 -9.53
N LEU A 79 -9.06 0.13 -8.75
CA LEU A 79 -7.67 0.46 -8.34
C LEU A 79 -7.31 0.65 -6.83
N ALA A 80 -5.98 0.75 -6.47
CA ALA A 80 -5.25 1.13 -5.21
C ALA A 80 -3.95 0.39 -4.65
N ASN A 81 -3.64 0.40 -3.32
CA ASN A 81 -2.28 0.66 -2.75
C ASN A 81 -1.39 -0.42 -1.99
N GLU A 82 -0.62 -0.07 -0.93
CA GLU A 82 0.24 -0.78 0.09
C GLU A 82 0.26 -2.31 0.47
N GLN A 83 1.39 -3.03 0.28
CA GLN A 83 1.82 -4.11 1.22
C GLN A 83 3.37 -4.29 1.28
N VAL A 84 4.02 -4.05 2.45
CA VAL A 84 5.29 -4.62 3.06
C VAL A 84 6.32 -3.63 3.67
N VAL A 85 6.97 -4.08 4.77
CA VAL A 85 7.89 -3.37 5.69
C VAL A 85 9.08 -4.26 6.17
N ASP A 86 10.30 -3.72 6.12
CA ASP A 86 11.54 -3.99 6.90
C ASP A 86 12.18 -5.39 6.97
N GLY A 87 12.73 -5.86 5.85
CA GLY A 87 14.04 -6.58 5.82
C GLY A 87 14.15 -7.93 6.53
N LYS A 88 13.09 -8.43 7.17
CA LYS A 88 13.05 -9.71 7.89
C LYS A 88 11.86 -10.52 7.40
N GLY A 89 12.00 -11.84 7.42
CA GLY A 89 10.82 -12.70 7.47
C GLY A 89 10.03 -12.30 8.70
N TRP A 90 8.86 -11.68 8.55
CA TRP A 90 8.03 -11.12 9.63
C TRP A 90 7.56 -12.14 10.68
N ARG A 91 8.01 -13.41 10.61
CA ARG A 91 7.66 -14.49 11.53
C ARG A 91 8.79 -15.31 12.15
N SER A 92 9.94 -15.55 11.52
CA SER A 92 10.88 -16.53 12.10
C SER A 92 11.95 -15.94 13.01
N GLY A 93 12.45 -14.74 12.74
CA GLY A 93 13.56 -14.14 13.48
C GLY A 93 14.83 -15.02 13.57
N ALA A 94 14.92 -16.11 12.80
CA ALA A 94 15.96 -17.13 12.93
C ALA A 94 16.96 -17.02 11.77
N PRO A 95 18.28 -17.14 12.05
CA PRO A 95 19.31 -17.09 11.03
C PRO A 95 19.21 -18.28 10.07
N VAL A 96 19.33 -17.99 8.78
CA VAL A 96 19.19 -18.94 7.68
C VAL A 96 20.58 -19.45 7.27
N GLU A 97 20.75 -20.77 7.24
CA GLU A 97 21.96 -21.45 6.76
C GLU A 97 21.81 -21.91 5.30
N ARG A 98 22.90 -21.87 4.53
CA ARG A 98 22.92 -22.23 3.11
C ARG A 98 23.04 -23.74 2.89
N ARG A 99 22.21 -24.29 2.00
CA ARG A 99 22.42 -25.59 1.34
C ARG A 99 22.18 -25.43 -0.15
N LYS A 100 23.05 -26.01 -0.99
CA LYS A 100 22.83 -26.11 -2.43
C LYS A 100 21.74 -27.15 -2.68
N LEU A 101 20.63 -26.74 -3.29
CA LEU A 101 19.53 -27.62 -3.69
C LEU A 101 19.18 -27.32 -5.15
N TYR A 102 18.89 -28.35 -5.93
CA TYR A 102 18.28 -28.18 -7.24
C TYR A 102 16.82 -27.77 -7.05
N GLN A 103 16.42 -26.67 -7.70
CA GLN A 103 15.08 -26.08 -7.57
C GLN A 103 14.54 -25.66 -8.94
N TRP A 104 13.21 -25.61 -9.02
CA TRP A 104 12.45 -25.08 -10.15
C TRP A 104 12.33 -23.57 -10.05
N PHE A 105 12.58 -22.90 -11.18
CA PHE A 105 12.51 -21.46 -11.30
C PHE A 105 11.63 -21.08 -12.49
N PHE A 106 10.81 -20.04 -12.33
CA PHE A 106 10.27 -19.29 -13.46
C PHE A 106 11.27 -18.23 -13.88
N LYS A 107 11.55 -18.16 -15.19
CA LYS A 107 12.35 -17.11 -15.81
C LYS A 107 11.59 -15.78 -15.90
N ILE A 108 11.26 -15.21 -14.74
CA ILE A 108 10.57 -13.91 -14.67
C ILE A 108 11.47 -12.78 -15.20
N THR A 109 12.80 -12.97 -15.19
CA THR A 109 13.76 -12.01 -15.73
C THR A 109 13.61 -11.77 -17.23
N ASP A 110 13.15 -12.77 -18.00
CA ASP A 110 12.82 -12.62 -19.43
C ASP A 110 11.68 -11.59 -19.67
N PHE A 111 10.91 -11.27 -18.63
CA PHE A 111 9.81 -10.31 -18.66
C PHE A 111 10.18 -8.99 -17.97
N ALA A 112 11.42 -8.79 -17.52
CA ALA A 112 11.79 -7.64 -16.69
C ALA A 112 11.50 -6.29 -17.37
N ASP A 113 11.78 -6.17 -18.67
CA ASP A 113 11.48 -4.96 -19.45
C ASP A 113 9.97 -4.74 -19.67
N GLU A 114 9.23 -5.80 -19.98
CA GLU A 114 7.76 -5.74 -20.11
C GLU A 114 7.11 -5.36 -18.78
N LEU A 115 7.62 -5.89 -17.66
CA LEU A 115 7.15 -5.58 -16.30
C LEU A 115 7.45 -4.14 -15.91
N LEU A 116 8.63 -3.63 -16.27
CA LEU A 116 9.05 -2.25 -16.01
C LEU A 116 8.21 -1.26 -16.82
N LYS A 117 8.06 -1.51 -18.13
CA LYS A 117 7.23 -0.68 -19.02
C LYS A 117 5.77 -0.70 -18.61
N GLY A 118 5.26 -1.85 -18.17
CA GLY A 118 3.89 -1.96 -17.66
C GLY A 118 3.63 -1.07 -16.44
N ILE A 119 4.64 -0.79 -15.60
CA ILE A 119 4.45 0.10 -14.42
C ILE A 119 4.07 1.52 -14.86
N GLU A 120 4.53 1.98 -16.02
CA GLU A 120 4.25 3.32 -16.54
C GLU A 120 2.77 3.51 -16.91
N THR A 121 2.06 2.42 -17.25
CA THR A 121 0.64 2.47 -17.61
C THR A 121 -0.29 2.37 -16.41
N LEU A 122 0.25 2.07 -15.21
CA LEU A 122 -0.52 1.88 -13.98
C LEU A 122 -0.78 3.23 -13.29
N ASP A 123 -1.53 4.12 -13.91
CA ASP A 123 -1.76 5.51 -13.47
C ASP A 123 -2.51 5.66 -12.15
N ARG A 124 -3.45 4.76 -11.82
CA ARG A 124 -4.18 4.80 -10.53
C ARG A 124 -3.55 3.89 -9.44
N TRP A 125 -2.34 3.35 -9.66
CA TRP A 125 -1.54 2.69 -8.61
C TRP A 125 -0.82 3.74 -7.77
N PRO A 126 -0.57 3.51 -6.47
CA PRO A 126 0.14 4.50 -5.69
C PRO A 126 1.61 4.54 -6.10
N ASP A 127 2.16 5.75 -6.08
CA ASP A 127 3.56 6.01 -6.41
C ASP A 127 4.53 5.16 -5.60
N LYS A 128 4.20 4.91 -4.33
CA LYS A 128 5.03 4.09 -3.44
C LYS A 128 5.19 2.66 -3.97
N VAL A 129 4.11 2.03 -4.45
CA VAL A 129 4.15 0.64 -4.95
C VAL A 129 4.84 0.60 -6.31
N ARG A 130 4.54 1.54 -7.20
CA ARG A 130 5.22 1.67 -8.50
C ARG A 130 6.73 1.82 -8.30
N THR A 131 7.14 2.75 -7.44
CA THR A 131 8.54 3.01 -7.09
C THR A 131 9.20 1.77 -6.48
N MET A 132 8.53 1.07 -5.55
CA MET A 132 9.05 -0.16 -4.98
C MET A 132 9.28 -1.24 -6.04
N GLN A 133 8.35 -1.43 -6.98
CA GLN A 133 8.51 -2.41 -8.05
C GLN A 133 9.60 -2.02 -9.05
N THR A 134 9.67 -0.75 -9.44
CA THR A 134 10.75 -0.21 -10.29
C THR A 134 12.11 -0.44 -9.63
N ASN A 135 12.24 -0.16 -8.34
CA ASN A 135 13.47 -0.38 -7.57
C ASN A 135 13.80 -1.87 -7.36
N TRP A 136 12.78 -2.73 -7.27
CA TRP A 136 12.93 -4.17 -7.14
C TRP A 136 13.35 -4.82 -8.46
N ILE A 137 12.78 -4.38 -9.59
CA ILE A 137 13.20 -4.80 -10.93
C ILE A 137 14.61 -4.30 -11.21
N GLY A 138 14.89 -3.04 -10.86
CA GLY A 138 16.22 -2.46 -10.80
C GLY A 138 16.97 -2.57 -12.12
N LYS A 139 16.42 -2.01 -13.20
CA LYS A 139 17.08 -1.96 -14.51
C LYS A 139 18.26 -0.99 -14.45
N SER A 140 19.47 -1.46 -14.73
CA SER A 140 20.68 -0.64 -14.77
C SER A 140 21.48 -0.90 -16.05
N ARG A 141 22.00 0.18 -16.65
CA ARG A 141 22.98 0.08 -17.74
C ARG A 141 24.38 0.20 -17.15
N GLY A 142 25.25 -0.73 -17.51
CA GLY A 142 26.61 -0.81 -16.99
C GLY A 142 27.60 -1.28 -18.05
N ALA A 143 28.80 -1.63 -17.61
CA ALA A 143 29.85 -2.20 -18.44
C ALA A 143 30.28 -3.57 -17.87
N GLU A 144 30.54 -4.50 -18.78
CA GLU A 144 31.20 -5.77 -18.48
C GLU A 144 32.54 -5.79 -19.21
N PHE A 145 33.66 -5.93 -18.49
CA PHE A 145 34.99 -5.85 -19.09
C PHE A 145 36.05 -6.63 -18.32
N ASP A 146 37.15 -6.95 -18.99
CA ASP A 146 38.27 -7.73 -18.44
C ASP A 146 39.36 -6.83 -17.86
N PHE A 147 39.80 -7.15 -16.64
CA PHE A 147 41.09 -6.75 -16.11
C PHE A 147 42.13 -7.84 -16.38
N THR A 148 43.26 -7.47 -16.98
CA THR A 148 44.36 -8.42 -17.25
C THR A 148 45.29 -8.49 -16.04
N LEU A 149 45.57 -9.70 -15.55
CA LEU A 149 46.55 -9.97 -14.50
C LEU A 149 47.96 -9.59 -15.00
N THR A 150 48.73 -8.94 -14.14
CA THR A 150 50.13 -8.57 -14.42
C THR A 150 51.10 -9.75 -14.22
N THR A 151 50.62 -10.82 -13.60
CA THR A 151 51.36 -12.04 -13.27
C THR A 151 50.65 -13.24 -13.91
N SER A 152 51.40 -14.11 -14.59
CA SER A 152 50.83 -15.33 -15.19
C SER A 152 50.58 -16.38 -14.11
N LEU A 153 49.35 -16.90 -14.03
CA LEU A 153 48.99 -18.03 -13.18
C LEU A 153 49.52 -19.35 -13.79
N SER A 154 50.04 -20.24 -12.94
CA SER A 154 50.60 -21.55 -13.29
C SER A 154 49.53 -22.64 -13.55
N ASN A 155 48.45 -22.33 -14.28
CA ASN A 155 47.31 -23.23 -14.50
C ASN A 155 47.16 -23.68 -15.98
N PRO A 156 46.80 -24.95 -16.26
CA PRO A 156 46.35 -25.43 -17.58
C PRO A 156 45.19 -24.67 -18.27
N ALA A 157 44.44 -23.80 -17.59
CA ALA A 157 43.29 -23.08 -18.17
C ALA A 157 43.59 -21.70 -18.81
N GLY A 158 44.80 -21.14 -18.66
CA GLY A 158 45.18 -19.87 -19.31
C GLY A 158 44.34 -18.65 -18.92
N LEU A 159 43.80 -18.61 -17.71
CA LEU A 159 42.92 -17.52 -17.23
C LEU A 159 43.75 -16.33 -16.72
N ASP A 160 44.18 -15.45 -17.63
CA ASP A 160 44.93 -14.22 -17.34
C ASP A 160 44.02 -12.99 -17.13
N LYS A 161 42.70 -13.19 -17.08
CA LYS A 161 41.69 -12.12 -17.04
C LYS A 161 40.66 -12.31 -15.94
N ILE A 162 40.29 -11.20 -15.30
CA ILE A 162 39.19 -11.10 -14.33
C ILE A 162 38.09 -10.25 -14.95
N ARG A 163 36.97 -10.88 -15.29
CA ARG A 163 35.79 -10.22 -15.85
C ARG A 163 35.00 -9.56 -14.73
N VAL A 164 34.80 -8.24 -14.79
CA VAL A 164 34.00 -7.49 -13.83
C VAL A 164 32.71 -6.94 -14.46
N TYR A 165 31.72 -6.67 -13.61
CA TYR A 165 30.54 -5.87 -13.97
C TYR A 165 30.45 -4.63 -13.07
N THR A 166 30.12 -3.48 -13.66
CA THR A 166 29.82 -2.24 -12.91
C THR A 166 28.67 -1.47 -13.54
N THR A 167 27.91 -0.75 -12.72
CA THR A 167 26.96 0.29 -13.16
C THR A 167 27.60 1.68 -13.22
N ARG A 168 28.83 1.83 -12.71
CA ARG A 168 29.58 3.08 -12.65
C ARG A 168 30.91 3.02 -13.40
N PRO A 169 30.93 2.67 -14.71
CA PRO A 169 32.18 2.69 -15.48
C PRO A 169 32.78 4.10 -15.62
N ASP A 170 32.00 5.15 -15.36
CA ASP A 170 32.45 6.54 -15.27
C ASP A 170 33.49 6.75 -14.16
N THR A 171 33.42 5.99 -13.07
CA THR A 171 34.34 6.16 -11.92
C THR A 171 35.59 5.28 -12.01
N LEU A 172 35.82 4.60 -13.13
CA LEU A 172 36.90 3.61 -13.27
C LEU A 172 38.30 4.21 -13.01
N PHE A 173 38.56 5.48 -13.34
CA PHE A 173 39.83 6.14 -13.01
C PHE A 173 40.14 6.19 -11.50
N GLY A 174 39.08 6.17 -10.67
CA GLY A 174 39.16 6.14 -9.21
C GLY A 174 39.24 4.72 -8.65
N ALA A 175 39.44 3.70 -9.49
CA ALA A 175 39.60 2.33 -9.04
C ALA A 175 40.87 2.16 -8.22
N SER A 176 40.74 1.45 -7.09
CA SER A 176 41.83 1.22 -6.14
C SER A 176 42.15 -0.26 -5.92
N PHE A 177 41.21 -1.15 -6.19
CA PHE A 177 41.40 -2.60 -6.13
C PHE A 177 40.41 -3.32 -7.05
N VAL A 178 40.68 -4.58 -7.35
CA VAL A 178 39.70 -5.51 -7.93
C VAL A 178 39.34 -6.56 -6.88
N GLY A 179 38.05 -6.74 -6.66
CA GLY A 179 37.51 -7.66 -5.67
C GLY A 179 36.77 -8.82 -6.30
N LEU A 180 36.89 -10.02 -5.73
CA LEU A 180 36.13 -11.21 -6.13
C LEU A 180 35.41 -11.85 -4.94
N ALA A 181 34.32 -12.56 -5.23
CA ALA A 181 33.64 -13.39 -4.24
C ALA A 181 34.55 -14.51 -3.73
N ALA A 182 34.40 -14.89 -2.46
CA ALA A 182 35.20 -15.96 -1.84
C ALA A 182 35.00 -17.34 -2.51
N ASP A 183 33.86 -17.56 -3.16
CA ASP A 183 33.51 -18.77 -3.93
C ASP A 183 33.63 -18.57 -5.45
N HIS A 184 34.28 -17.51 -5.90
CA HIS A 184 34.56 -17.28 -7.32
C HIS A 184 35.45 -18.42 -7.89
N PRO A 185 35.25 -18.87 -9.15
CA PRO A 185 36.06 -19.94 -9.75
C PRO A 185 37.57 -19.71 -9.66
N LEU A 186 38.01 -18.46 -9.80
CA LEU A 186 39.41 -18.05 -9.67
C LEU A 186 39.90 -17.91 -8.22
N ALA A 187 39.03 -17.90 -7.22
CA ALA A 187 39.40 -17.55 -5.84
C ALA A 187 40.48 -18.48 -5.27
N LYS A 188 40.32 -19.79 -5.47
CA LYS A 188 41.29 -20.79 -5.01
C LYS A 188 42.62 -20.70 -5.76
N GLU A 189 42.58 -20.37 -7.05
CA GLU A 189 43.79 -20.25 -7.87
C GLU A 189 44.58 -18.98 -7.52
N LEU A 190 43.88 -17.87 -7.30
CA LEU A 190 44.47 -16.60 -6.87
C LEU A 190 45.00 -16.67 -5.43
N ALA A 191 44.36 -17.46 -4.55
CA ALA A 191 44.86 -17.68 -3.21
C ALA A 191 46.12 -18.55 -3.18
N GLY A 192 46.25 -19.51 -4.11
CA GLY A 192 47.40 -20.42 -4.18
C GLY A 192 47.64 -21.15 -2.85
N ASP A 193 48.90 -21.09 -2.37
CA ASP A 193 49.34 -21.66 -1.09
C ASP A 193 49.36 -20.64 0.07
N ILE A 194 48.68 -19.49 -0.06
CA ILE A 194 48.63 -18.48 1.00
C ILE A 194 47.81 -19.01 2.19
N ASP A 195 48.45 -19.10 3.35
CA ASP A 195 47.82 -19.56 4.59
C ASP A 195 46.61 -18.68 4.98
N GLY A 196 45.54 -19.33 5.45
CA GLY A 196 44.33 -18.65 5.96
C GLY A 196 43.18 -18.50 4.96
N PHE A 197 43.33 -18.94 3.70
CA PHE A 197 42.26 -18.92 2.70
C PHE A 197 41.01 -19.71 3.16
N ASP A 198 41.19 -20.95 3.63
CA ASP A 198 40.07 -21.80 4.08
C ASP A 198 39.30 -21.17 5.25
N ASP A 199 40.01 -20.50 6.16
CA ASP A 199 39.40 -19.81 7.30
C ASP A 199 38.69 -18.53 6.86
N PHE A 200 39.22 -17.82 5.86
CA PHE A 200 38.55 -16.69 5.23
C PHE A 200 37.25 -17.13 4.54
N VAL A 201 37.26 -18.22 3.76
CA VAL A 201 36.05 -18.75 3.12
C VAL A 201 35.00 -19.14 4.16
N LYS A 202 35.38 -19.82 5.25
CA LYS A 202 34.46 -20.14 6.36
C LYS A 202 33.84 -18.89 6.98
N LYS A 203 34.63 -17.82 7.21
CA LYS A 203 34.12 -16.53 7.71
C LYS A 203 33.12 -15.88 6.76
N CYS A 204 33.40 -15.94 5.45
CA CYS A 204 32.47 -15.44 4.43
C CYS A 204 31.15 -16.23 4.43
N GLN A 205 31.21 -17.56 4.56
CA GLN A 205 30.04 -18.43 4.61
C GLN A 205 29.20 -18.25 5.89
N ALA A 206 29.82 -17.81 6.98
CA ALA A 206 29.14 -17.54 8.26
C ALA A 206 28.39 -16.18 8.28
N THR A 207 28.61 -15.30 7.30
CA THR A 207 27.96 -13.99 7.23
C THR A 207 26.52 -14.13 6.69
N GLY A 208 25.56 -13.43 7.30
CA GLY A 208 24.14 -13.48 6.89
C GLY A 208 23.92 -13.07 5.42
N THR A 209 22.90 -13.63 4.77
CA THR A 209 22.68 -13.47 3.31
C THR A 209 21.73 -12.35 2.92
N SER A 210 21.10 -11.67 3.88
CA SER A 210 20.30 -10.49 3.57
C SER A 210 21.23 -9.34 3.19
N GLU A 211 20.78 -8.49 2.28
CA GLU A 211 21.49 -7.28 1.87
C GLU A 211 21.87 -6.43 3.10
N GLU A 212 20.95 -6.28 4.05
CA GLU A 212 21.18 -5.63 5.35
C GLU A 212 22.27 -6.31 6.20
N ALA A 213 22.32 -7.65 6.24
CA ALA A 213 23.34 -8.37 6.99
C ALA A 213 24.71 -8.22 6.34
N ILE A 214 24.78 -8.25 5.01
CA ILE A 214 26.02 -8.04 4.25
C ILE A 214 26.50 -6.60 4.42
N GLU A 215 25.59 -5.63 4.40
CA GLU A 215 25.89 -4.20 4.56
C GLU A 215 26.39 -3.87 5.96
N LYS A 216 25.78 -4.44 7.02
CA LYS A 216 26.22 -4.24 8.41
C LYS A 216 27.42 -5.08 8.82
N ALA A 217 27.70 -6.18 8.11
CA ALA A 217 28.85 -7.02 8.41
C ALA A 217 30.16 -6.25 8.22
N GLU A 218 31.14 -6.57 9.07
CA GLU A 218 32.49 -6.08 8.88
C GLU A 218 33.00 -6.50 7.49
N LYS A 219 33.48 -5.52 6.73
CA LYS A 219 34.06 -5.75 5.41
C LYS A 219 35.45 -6.35 5.62
N ILE A 220 35.62 -7.61 5.24
CA ILE A 220 36.88 -8.35 5.34
C ILE A 220 37.33 -8.78 3.96
N GLY A 221 38.62 -8.68 3.74
CA GLY A 221 39.31 -9.04 2.51
C GLY A 221 40.49 -9.96 2.77
N PHE A 222 40.77 -10.79 1.77
CA PHE A 222 41.96 -11.63 1.67
C PHE A 222 42.79 -11.14 0.49
N ASP A 223 44.00 -10.65 0.75
CA ASP A 223 44.92 -10.22 -0.29
C ASP A 223 45.47 -11.46 -1.00
N THR A 224 45.30 -11.50 -2.32
CA THR A 224 45.77 -12.62 -3.15
C THR A 224 47.26 -12.48 -3.53
N GLY A 225 47.87 -11.32 -3.28
CA GLY A 225 49.23 -11.00 -3.73
C GLY A 225 49.34 -10.73 -5.23
N HIS A 226 48.26 -10.91 -6.00
CA HIS A 226 48.22 -10.61 -7.42
C HIS A 226 47.76 -9.18 -7.70
N THR A 227 48.15 -8.66 -8.87
CA THR A 227 47.70 -7.35 -9.35
C THR A 227 47.18 -7.46 -10.79
N VAL A 228 46.34 -6.51 -11.18
CA VAL A 228 45.83 -6.33 -12.54
C VAL A 228 46.23 -4.97 -13.12
N ALA A 229 46.34 -4.87 -14.44
CA ALA A 229 46.59 -3.61 -15.12
C ALA A 229 45.32 -2.75 -15.20
N HIS A 230 45.43 -1.45 -14.91
CA HIS A 230 44.33 -0.51 -15.05
C HIS A 230 44.03 -0.26 -16.54
N PRO A 231 42.78 -0.40 -17.02
CA PRO A 231 42.48 -0.37 -18.46
C PRO A 231 42.64 1.01 -19.11
N PHE A 232 42.50 2.10 -18.34
CA PHE A 232 42.60 3.47 -18.84
C PHE A 232 43.89 4.21 -18.47
N ILE A 233 44.68 3.70 -17.51
CA ILE A 233 45.86 4.42 -16.99
C ILE A 233 47.06 3.52 -17.24
N GLU A 234 47.86 3.88 -18.23
CA GLU A 234 49.04 3.12 -18.62
C GLU A 234 50.02 2.99 -17.44
N GLY A 235 50.48 1.76 -17.19
CA GLY A 235 51.44 1.46 -16.12
C GLY A 235 50.86 1.41 -14.70
N LYS A 236 49.59 1.79 -14.47
CA LYS A 236 48.95 1.66 -13.15
C LYS A 236 48.47 0.23 -12.92
N THR A 237 48.74 -0.31 -11.74
CA THR A 237 48.29 -1.65 -11.32
C THR A 237 47.38 -1.57 -10.11
N LEU A 238 46.41 -2.48 -10.00
CA LEU A 238 45.49 -2.58 -8.87
C LEU A 238 45.66 -3.93 -8.16
N PRO A 239 45.70 -3.99 -6.83
CA PRO A 239 45.73 -5.24 -6.08
C PRO A 239 44.41 -6.01 -6.21
N VAL A 240 44.50 -7.33 -6.16
CA VAL A 240 43.37 -8.26 -6.26
C VAL A 240 43.05 -8.84 -4.88
N TYR A 241 41.81 -8.64 -4.44
CA TYR A 241 41.31 -9.13 -3.16
C TYR A 241 40.16 -10.11 -3.35
N LEU A 242 40.04 -11.07 -2.45
CA LEU A 242 38.77 -11.76 -2.21
C LEU A 242 38.04 -11.02 -1.09
N ALA A 243 36.73 -10.76 -1.23
CA ALA A 243 35.98 -9.98 -0.25
C ALA A 243 34.63 -10.59 0.10
N ASN A 244 34.22 -10.50 1.37
CA ASN A 244 32.99 -11.13 1.88
C ASN A 244 31.69 -10.47 1.41
N PHE A 245 31.76 -9.23 0.92
CA PHE A 245 30.59 -8.48 0.44
C PHE A 245 30.35 -8.62 -1.06
N ILE A 246 31.21 -9.35 -1.77
CA ILE A 246 31.07 -9.66 -3.20
C ILE A 246 30.46 -11.06 -3.31
N LEU A 247 29.40 -11.19 -4.11
CA LEU A 247 28.62 -12.42 -4.23
C LEU A 247 28.73 -13.00 -5.64
N MET A 248 28.98 -14.31 -5.75
CA MET A 248 29.06 -14.98 -7.05
C MET A 248 27.76 -14.91 -7.86
N ASP A 249 26.62 -14.88 -7.18
CA ASP A 249 25.29 -14.79 -7.80
C ASP A 249 24.92 -13.37 -8.26
N TYR A 250 25.83 -12.38 -8.18
CA TYR A 250 25.58 -11.00 -8.60
C TYR A 250 26.64 -10.52 -9.60
N GLY A 251 26.18 -10.10 -10.78
CA GLY A 251 27.06 -9.72 -11.88
C GLY A 251 27.95 -10.88 -12.31
N THR A 252 29.26 -10.67 -12.33
CA THR A 252 30.25 -11.69 -12.69
C THR A 252 30.88 -12.37 -11.47
N GLY A 253 30.45 -12.01 -10.26
CA GLY A 253 31.14 -12.38 -9.02
C GLY A 253 32.45 -11.62 -8.77
N ALA A 254 32.75 -10.59 -9.57
CA ALA A 254 33.90 -9.71 -9.42
C ALA A 254 33.55 -8.25 -9.74
N ILE A 255 34.19 -7.30 -9.05
CA ILE A 255 34.02 -5.85 -9.22
C ILE A 255 35.38 -5.13 -9.18
N PHE A 256 35.44 -3.87 -9.61
CA PHE A 256 36.48 -2.97 -9.11
C PHE A 256 35.91 -2.10 -8.01
N GLY A 257 36.72 -1.79 -7.01
CA GLY A 257 36.34 -0.87 -5.94
C GLY A 257 36.73 0.56 -6.27
N CYS A 258 35.80 1.50 -6.09
CA CYS A 258 36.03 2.94 -6.24
C CYS A 258 35.73 3.68 -4.92
N PRO A 259 36.71 3.73 -4.00
CA PRO A 259 36.48 4.11 -2.62
C PRO A 259 35.87 5.50 -2.43
N ALA A 260 36.25 6.49 -3.23
CA ALA A 260 35.72 7.84 -3.10
C ALA A 260 34.22 7.94 -3.43
N HIS A 261 33.61 6.92 -4.06
CA HIS A 261 32.26 6.97 -4.62
C HIS A 261 31.37 5.76 -4.29
N ASP A 262 31.81 4.85 -3.42
CA ASP A 262 31.00 3.77 -2.83
C ASP A 262 31.41 3.61 -1.35
N GLU A 263 30.44 3.66 -0.44
CA GLU A 263 30.70 3.63 1.02
C GLU A 263 31.37 2.34 1.48
N ARG A 264 31.05 1.20 0.83
CA ARG A 264 31.63 -0.11 1.19
C ARG A 264 33.08 -0.16 0.73
N ASP A 265 33.35 0.35 -0.47
CA ASP A 265 34.71 0.47 -1.00
C ASP A 265 35.54 1.45 -0.17
N PHE A 266 34.96 2.56 0.30
CA PHE A 266 35.61 3.52 1.19
C PHE A 266 36.04 2.87 2.50
N ALA A 267 35.12 2.15 3.15
CA ALA A 267 35.40 1.44 4.40
C ALA A 267 36.47 0.36 4.20
N PHE A 268 36.39 -0.38 3.09
CA PHE A 268 37.37 -1.40 2.75
C PHE A 268 38.76 -0.81 2.46
N ALA A 269 38.85 0.20 1.60
CA ALA A 269 40.10 0.86 1.26
C ALA A 269 40.76 1.53 2.47
N THR A 270 39.97 2.18 3.33
CA THR A 270 40.47 2.76 4.59
C THR A 270 41.08 1.69 5.48
N LYS A 271 40.41 0.53 5.61
CA LYS A 271 40.88 -0.58 6.45
C LYS A 271 42.15 -1.23 5.93
N TYR A 272 42.28 -1.38 4.62
CA TYR A 272 43.42 -2.04 3.97
C TYR A 272 44.48 -1.04 3.45
N ASN A 273 44.36 0.24 3.81
CA ASN A 273 45.26 1.33 3.39
C ASN A 273 45.48 1.37 1.88
N LEU A 274 44.38 1.26 1.12
CA LEU A 274 44.35 1.36 -0.33
C LEU A 274 44.12 2.82 -0.74
N ASP A 275 44.51 3.17 -1.96
CA ASP A 275 44.33 4.52 -2.49
C ASP A 275 42.85 4.95 -2.48
N ILE A 276 42.58 6.22 -2.22
CA ILE A 276 41.23 6.81 -2.31
C ILE A 276 41.33 8.03 -3.22
N ILE A 277 40.86 7.87 -4.46
CA ILE A 277 41.00 8.88 -5.52
C ILE A 277 39.60 9.40 -5.87
N GLN A 278 39.38 10.69 -5.64
CA GLN A 278 38.14 11.35 -6.04
C GLN A 278 38.14 11.63 -7.54
N VAL A 279 37.12 11.13 -8.23
CA VAL A 279 36.91 11.27 -9.67
C VAL A 279 35.56 11.90 -10.04
N VAL A 280 34.69 12.14 -9.07
CA VAL A 280 33.44 12.88 -9.21
C VAL A 280 33.47 14.08 -8.27
N ASN A 281 33.11 15.25 -8.77
CA ASN A 281 33.07 16.48 -7.98
C ASN A 281 31.71 17.18 -8.09
N SER A 282 31.32 17.81 -6.97
CA SER A 282 30.34 18.87 -6.87
C SER A 282 30.89 19.95 -5.96
N ASP A 283 30.54 21.23 -6.15
CA ASP A 283 31.07 22.34 -5.34
C ASP A 283 31.02 22.04 -3.82
N GLY A 284 32.19 21.89 -3.19
CA GLY A 284 32.32 21.59 -1.76
C GLY A 284 32.21 20.12 -1.35
N ALA A 285 32.32 19.17 -2.27
CA ALA A 285 32.22 17.74 -1.98
C ALA A 285 33.34 17.22 -1.05
N GLU A 286 32.96 16.38 -0.09
CA GLU A 286 33.88 15.62 0.76
C GLU A 286 34.57 14.49 -0.04
N LEU A 287 35.60 13.87 0.54
CA LEU A 287 36.36 12.79 -0.11
C LEU A 287 35.50 11.57 -0.45
N LEU A 288 34.54 11.22 0.41
CA LEU A 288 33.49 10.24 0.14
C LEU A 288 32.27 10.97 -0.42
N TYR A 289 31.95 10.72 -1.68
CA TYR A 289 30.87 11.38 -2.40
C TYR A 289 30.17 10.40 -3.34
N THR A 290 28.98 9.93 -2.98
CA THR A 290 28.24 8.91 -3.74
C THR A 290 27.24 9.47 -4.75
N GLU A 291 26.96 10.77 -4.64
CA GLU A 291 25.97 11.47 -5.46
C GLU A 291 26.50 11.77 -6.89
N ASP A 292 25.60 12.28 -7.73
CA ASP A 292 25.90 12.61 -9.12
C ASP A 292 26.64 13.95 -9.21
N GLY A 293 27.67 14.00 -10.07
CA GLY A 293 28.48 15.19 -10.27
C GLY A 293 29.22 15.17 -11.61
N THR A 294 30.18 16.09 -11.75
CA THR A 294 31.01 16.21 -12.95
C THR A 294 32.31 15.44 -12.76
N MET A 295 32.76 14.74 -13.79
CA MET A 295 34.00 13.97 -13.72
C MET A 295 35.23 14.88 -13.59
N ILE A 296 36.12 14.51 -12.68
CA ILE A 296 37.44 15.11 -12.45
C ILE A 296 38.49 14.01 -12.35
N ASN A 297 39.78 14.35 -12.44
CA ASN A 297 40.89 13.40 -12.33
C ASN A 297 40.76 12.15 -13.24
N SER A 298 40.05 12.27 -14.36
CA SER A 298 39.61 11.14 -15.20
C SER A 298 39.93 11.34 -16.68
N ASP A 299 41.02 12.06 -16.97
CA ASP A 299 41.53 12.32 -18.32
C ASP A 299 40.44 12.65 -19.37
N PHE A 300 40.15 11.73 -20.30
CA PHE A 300 39.18 11.90 -21.37
C PHE A 300 37.72 12.00 -20.91
N LEU A 301 37.44 11.75 -19.62
CA LEU A 301 36.12 11.93 -19.02
C LEU A 301 35.97 13.30 -18.34
N ASN A 302 37.05 14.06 -18.11
CA ASN A 302 36.99 15.31 -17.35
C ASN A 302 35.97 16.29 -17.93
N GLY A 303 35.14 16.87 -17.05
CA GLY A 303 34.11 17.83 -17.42
C GLY A 303 32.81 17.21 -17.95
N LEU A 304 32.74 15.89 -18.13
CA LEU A 304 31.50 15.21 -18.53
C LEU A 304 30.56 15.03 -17.34
N THR A 305 29.26 15.02 -17.65
CA THR A 305 28.21 14.56 -16.74
C THR A 305 28.28 13.03 -16.59
N LYS A 306 27.73 12.49 -15.50
CA LYS A 306 27.68 11.03 -15.26
C LYS A 306 27.19 10.23 -16.47
N ASP A 307 26.06 10.60 -17.07
CA ASP A 307 25.48 9.82 -18.17
C ASP A 307 26.37 9.83 -19.43
N ASP A 308 26.98 10.96 -19.76
CA ASP A 308 27.88 11.06 -20.91
C ASP A 308 29.23 10.40 -20.61
N ALA A 309 29.70 10.46 -19.37
CA ALA A 309 30.88 9.74 -18.91
C ALA A 309 30.69 8.22 -18.99
N ILE A 310 29.54 7.69 -18.55
CA ILE A 310 29.21 6.26 -18.65
C ILE A 310 29.23 5.81 -20.12
N LYS A 311 28.57 6.54 -21.03
CA LYS A 311 28.57 6.23 -22.46
C LYS A 311 29.99 6.25 -23.04
N THR A 312 30.78 7.26 -22.68
CA THR A 312 32.15 7.44 -23.20
C THR A 312 33.10 6.36 -22.67
N ALA A 313 33.00 6.02 -21.38
CA ALA A 313 33.78 4.94 -20.77
C ALA A 313 33.44 3.57 -21.40
N ILE A 314 32.16 3.25 -21.58
CA ILE A 314 31.73 2.02 -22.26
C ILE A 314 32.29 1.97 -23.67
N LYS A 315 32.15 3.05 -24.45
CA LYS A 315 32.68 3.13 -25.81
C LYS A 315 34.19 2.91 -25.83
N LYS A 316 34.92 3.47 -24.87
CA LYS A 316 36.38 3.29 -24.77
C LYS A 316 36.76 1.84 -24.47
N LEU A 317 36.03 1.16 -23.56
CA LEU A 317 36.23 -0.26 -23.28
C LEU A 317 35.97 -1.14 -24.50
N GLU A 318 34.96 -0.79 -25.31
CA GLU A 318 34.63 -1.45 -26.58
C GLU A 318 35.70 -1.21 -27.65
N GLU A 319 36.20 0.02 -27.80
CA GLU A 319 37.29 0.38 -28.71
C GLU A 319 38.60 -0.34 -28.37
N LEU A 320 38.86 -0.56 -27.08
CA LEU A 320 40.01 -1.35 -26.61
C LEU A 320 39.81 -2.87 -26.77
N GLY A 321 38.60 -3.33 -27.11
CA GLY A 321 38.28 -4.75 -27.28
C GLY A 321 38.29 -5.56 -25.98
N ILE A 322 38.20 -4.90 -24.83
CA ILE A 322 38.28 -5.53 -23.50
C ILE A 322 36.93 -5.58 -22.77
N GLY A 323 35.88 -4.95 -23.32
CA GLY A 323 34.57 -4.92 -22.68
C GLY A 323 33.43 -4.51 -23.61
N LYS A 324 32.23 -4.51 -23.06
CA LYS A 324 30.98 -4.13 -23.73
C LYS A 324 29.99 -3.49 -22.76
N GLY A 325 29.10 -2.64 -23.27
CA GLY A 325 27.94 -2.19 -22.53
C GLY A 325 26.94 -3.34 -22.29
N VAL A 326 26.41 -3.46 -21.08
CA VAL A 326 25.36 -4.45 -20.76
C VAL A 326 24.23 -3.81 -19.96
N THR A 327 23.01 -4.26 -20.21
CA THR A 327 21.85 -3.96 -19.38
C THR A 327 21.63 -5.12 -18.43
N ASN A 328 21.54 -4.84 -17.14
CA ASN A 328 21.32 -5.83 -16.11
C ASN A 328 20.08 -5.45 -15.27
N PHE A 329 19.51 -6.43 -14.58
CA PHE A 329 18.37 -6.25 -13.70
C PHE A 329 18.70 -6.76 -12.30
N ARG A 330 18.19 -6.07 -11.27
CA ARG A 330 18.23 -6.57 -9.89
C ARG A 330 17.27 -7.75 -9.69
N LEU A 331 16.20 -7.82 -10.48
CA LEU A 331 15.24 -8.92 -10.49
C LEU A 331 15.94 -10.28 -10.68
N ARG A 332 15.56 -11.28 -9.89
CA ARG A 332 16.03 -12.67 -10.03
C ARG A 332 14.89 -13.57 -10.48
N ASP A 333 15.26 -14.71 -11.05
CA ASP A 333 14.30 -15.76 -11.39
C ASP A 333 13.54 -16.25 -10.16
N TRP A 334 12.26 -16.55 -10.35
CA TRP A 334 11.37 -16.89 -9.25
C TRP A 334 11.48 -18.37 -8.91
N GLY A 335 12.18 -18.68 -7.81
CA GLY A 335 12.21 -20.04 -7.24
C GLY A 335 10.85 -20.46 -6.69
N VAL A 336 10.22 -21.44 -7.34
CA VAL A 336 8.88 -21.94 -6.98
C VAL A 336 8.92 -23.23 -6.18
N SER A 337 10.05 -23.95 -6.18
CA SER A 337 10.18 -25.15 -5.36
C SER A 337 10.01 -24.86 -3.88
N ARG A 338 9.21 -25.68 -3.21
CA ARG A 338 9.04 -25.68 -1.76
C ARG A 338 9.21 -27.11 -1.27
N GLN A 339 10.11 -27.34 -0.31
CA GLN A 339 10.22 -28.62 0.39
C GLN A 339 9.12 -28.68 1.47
N ARG A 340 7.87 -28.67 1.01
CA ARG A 340 6.64 -28.68 1.80
C ARG A 340 5.67 -29.61 1.11
N TYR A 341 4.91 -30.38 1.88
CA TYR A 341 3.88 -31.23 1.31
C TYR A 341 2.67 -30.41 0.83
N TRP A 342 2.16 -29.47 1.65
CA TRP A 342 0.92 -28.77 1.33
C TRP A 342 1.17 -27.64 0.33
N GLY A 343 1.12 -28.00 -0.94
CA GLY A 343 1.27 -27.10 -2.08
C GLY A 343 0.97 -27.83 -3.38
N CYS A 344 0.81 -27.08 -4.47
CA CYS A 344 0.62 -27.67 -5.79
C CYS A 344 1.84 -28.53 -6.18
N PRO A 345 1.68 -29.84 -6.48
CA PRO A 345 2.79 -30.66 -6.95
C PRO A 345 3.37 -30.12 -8.26
N VAL A 346 4.69 -30.13 -8.38
CA VAL A 346 5.38 -29.73 -9.62
C VAL A 346 5.23 -30.87 -10.64
N PRO A 347 4.58 -30.65 -11.80
CA PRO A 347 4.18 -31.73 -12.72
C PRO A 347 5.33 -32.18 -13.62
N PHE A 348 6.40 -32.71 -13.01
CA PHE A 348 7.54 -33.29 -13.72
C PHE A 348 7.89 -34.68 -13.17
N ILE A 349 8.25 -35.56 -14.08
CA ILE A 349 8.68 -36.94 -13.83
C ILE A 349 10.20 -36.98 -13.99
N HIS A 350 10.89 -37.50 -12.97
CA HIS A 350 12.28 -37.92 -13.10
C HIS A 350 12.31 -39.35 -13.63
N CYS A 351 12.55 -39.51 -14.94
CA CYS A 351 12.73 -40.80 -15.58
C CYS A 351 14.23 -41.12 -15.65
N GLU A 352 14.61 -42.35 -15.27
CA GLU A 352 16.02 -42.77 -15.30
C GLU A 352 16.60 -42.80 -16.73
N ASP A 353 15.77 -43.13 -17.73
CA ASP A 353 16.19 -43.20 -19.14
C ASP A 353 15.99 -41.89 -19.90
N CYS A 354 14.89 -41.19 -19.64
CA CYS A 354 14.47 -40.00 -20.39
C CYS A 354 14.89 -38.67 -19.73
N GLY A 355 15.39 -38.71 -18.51
CA GLY A 355 15.68 -37.52 -17.71
C GLY A 355 14.40 -36.85 -17.19
N LEU A 356 14.34 -35.52 -17.28
CA LEU A 356 13.26 -34.72 -16.71
C LEU A 356 12.15 -34.49 -17.75
N VAL A 357 10.98 -35.07 -17.53
CA VAL A 357 9.86 -35.07 -18.49
C VAL A 357 8.63 -34.42 -17.85
N PRO A 358 7.93 -33.48 -18.51
CA PRO A 358 6.67 -32.96 -17.98
C PRO A 358 5.61 -34.06 -17.91
N VAL A 359 4.73 -34.00 -16.91
CA VAL A 359 3.56 -34.88 -16.83
C VAL A 359 2.63 -34.58 -18.01
N PRO A 360 2.15 -35.59 -18.77
CA PRO A 360 1.16 -35.41 -19.83
C PRO A 360 -0.11 -34.69 -19.35
N GLU A 361 -0.72 -33.87 -20.20
CA GLU A 361 -1.88 -33.04 -19.83
C GLU A 361 -3.09 -33.87 -19.37
N ASP A 362 -3.29 -35.05 -19.96
CA ASP A 362 -4.33 -36.02 -19.59
C ASP A 362 -4.09 -36.72 -18.24
N GLN A 363 -2.92 -36.51 -17.63
CA GLN A 363 -2.53 -37.03 -16.32
C GLN A 363 -2.46 -35.94 -15.24
N LEU A 364 -2.93 -34.72 -15.54
CA LEU A 364 -3.07 -33.64 -14.59
C LEU A 364 -4.49 -33.62 -13.96
N PRO A 365 -4.63 -33.15 -12.71
CA PRO A 365 -3.58 -32.71 -11.80
C PRO A 365 -2.85 -33.87 -11.11
N VAL A 366 -1.57 -33.69 -10.80
CA VAL A 366 -0.87 -34.62 -9.90
C VAL A 366 -1.43 -34.43 -8.49
N GLU A 367 -2.00 -35.49 -7.92
CA GLU A 367 -2.63 -35.45 -6.59
C GLU A 367 -1.62 -35.71 -5.46
N LEU A 368 -1.87 -35.11 -4.29
CA LEU A 368 -1.08 -35.35 -3.07
C LEU A 368 -1.53 -36.65 -2.36
N PRO A 369 -0.62 -37.44 -1.77
CA PRO A 369 -0.99 -38.63 -1.01
C PRO A 369 -1.58 -38.29 0.38
N TYR A 370 -2.88 -38.55 0.58
CA TYR A 370 -3.78 -38.00 1.61
C TYR A 370 -3.50 -38.23 3.13
N ASP A 371 -2.44 -38.94 3.55
CA ASP A 371 -2.26 -39.38 4.95
C ASP A 371 -1.25 -38.56 5.79
N ILE A 372 -1.45 -37.24 5.99
CA ILE A 372 -0.52 -36.43 6.83
C ILE A 372 -1.19 -35.18 7.45
N ASN A 373 -0.67 -34.70 8.59
CA ASN A 373 -1.15 -33.57 9.42
C ASN A 373 -0.43 -32.22 9.09
N TYR A 374 -1.14 -31.08 9.12
CA TYR A 374 -0.66 -29.76 8.63
C TYR A 374 -0.95 -28.56 9.54
N ASP A 375 -0.01 -27.61 9.60
CA ASP A 375 -0.21 -26.27 10.18
C ASP A 375 0.66 -25.18 9.51
N LYS A 376 0.06 -23.98 9.34
CA LYS A 376 0.58 -22.62 9.02
C LYS A 376 0.50 -22.07 7.57
N PRO A 377 -0.09 -20.87 7.39
CA PRO A 377 0.01 -20.12 6.12
C PRO A 377 0.32 -18.59 6.24
N GLU A 378 0.65 -17.94 5.09
CA GLU A 378 0.99 -16.51 4.89
C GLU A 378 1.19 -16.08 3.40
N HIS A 379 1.04 -14.77 3.05
CA HIS A 379 1.81 -13.92 2.07
C HIS A 379 1.03 -12.71 1.44
N ALA A 380 1.75 -11.63 1.06
CA ALA A 380 1.24 -10.30 0.66
C ALA A 380 1.96 -9.59 -0.54
N VAL A 381 3.31 -9.43 -0.59
CA VAL A 381 4.00 -8.78 -1.76
C VAL A 381 4.09 -9.64 -2.99
N LEU A 382 4.64 -10.83 -2.77
CA LEU A 382 5.00 -11.76 -3.82
C LEU A 382 3.79 -12.08 -4.70
N HIS A 383 2.62 -12.16 -4.07
CA HIS A 383 1.36 -12.44 -4.72
C HIS A 383 1.05 -11.49 -5.88
N LEU A 384 1.24 -10.18 -5.72
CA LEU A 384 0.90 -9.21 -6.76
C LEU A 384 1.84 -9.33 -7.97
N LEU A 385 3.15 -9.42 -7.73
CA LEU A 385 4.13 -9.62 -8.80
C LEU A 385 3.93 -10.97 -9.51
N TYR A 386 3.64 -12.02 -8.74
CA TYR A 386 3.37 -13.35 -9.29
C TYR A 386 2.07 -13.39 -10.08
N SER A 387 1.04 -12.66 -9.66
CA SER A 387 -0.21 -12.53 -10.42
C SER A 387 0.05 -11.82 -11.74
N ARG A 388 0.80 -10.70 -11.74
CA ARG A 388 1.21 -9.98 -12.97
C ARG A 388 2.00 -10.86 -13.93
N PHE A 389 2.91 -11.67 -13.39
CA PHE A 389 3.67 -12.66 -14.17
C PHE A 389 2.76 -13.74 -14.76
N PHE A 390 1.88 -14.35 -13.96
CA PHE A 390 1.00 -15.42 -14.41
C PHE A 390 0.04 -14.94 -15.50
N THR A 391 -0.52 -13.73 -15.39
CA THR A 391 -1.37 -13.14 -16.44
C THR A 391 -0.62 -13.04 -17.77
N ARG A 392 0.61 -12.51 -17.76
CA ARG A 392 1.44 -12.43 -18.98
C ARG A 392 1.83 -13.81 -19.52
N ALA A 393 2.14 -14.76 -18.63
CA ALA A 393 2.48 -16.13 -19.01
C ALA A 393 1.28 -16.82 -19.67
N LEU A 394 0.08 -16.70 -19.10
CA LEU A 394 -1.17 -17.20 -19.67
C LEU A 394 -1.44 -16.57 -21.05
N LYS A 395 -1.23 -15.25 -21.19
CA LYS A 395 -1.36 -14.56 -22.49
C LYS A 395 -0.37 -15.10 -23.53
N LYS A 396 0.90 -15.33 -23.16
CA LYS A 396 1.90 -15.97 -24.06
C LYS A 396 1.55 -17.42 -24.39
N CYS A 397 0.81 -18.11 -23.53
CA CYS A 397 0.24 -19.43 -23.80
C CYS A 397 -1.04 -19.40 -24.66
N GLY A 398 -1.51 -18.23 -25.10
CA GLY A 398 -2.67 -18.09 -25.98
C GLY A 398 -4.03 -17.97 -25.26
N TYR A 399 -4.03 -17.84 -23.94
CA TYR A 399 -5.27 -17.59 -23.18
C TYR A 399 -5.71 -16.13 -23.34
N GLU A 400 -7.01 -15.93 -23.46
CA GLU A 400 -7.62 -14.60 -23.53
C GLU A 400 -7.71 -13.98 -22.13
N VAL A 401 -6.66 -13.25 -21.75
CA VAL A 401 -6.53 -12.57 -20.46
C VAL A 401 -6.05 -11.13 -20.66
N PRO A 402 -6.37 -10.19 -19.73
CA PRO A 402 -5.91 -8.80 -19.82
C PRO A 402 -4.37 -8.69 -19.75
N ASP A 403 -3.81 -7.53 -20.09
CA ASP A 403 -2.35 -7.29 -19.97
C ASP A 403 -1.87 -7.23 -18.51
N GLU A 404 -2.75 -6.81 -17.60
CA GLU A 404 -2.53 -6.81 -16.15
C GLU A 404 -3.73 -7.44 -15.43
N PRO A 405 -3.52 -8.23 -14.36
CA PRO A 405 -4.59 -8.93 -13.64
C PRO A 405 -5.52 -8.02 -12.85
N PHE A 406 -5.05 -6.83 -12.48
CA PHE A 406 -5.76 -5.86 -11.67
C PHE A 406 -5.55 -4.51 -12.32
N ALA A 407 -6.61 -3.77 -12.67
CA ALA A 407 -6.46 -2.34 -12.96
C ALA A 407 -5.81 -1.79 -11.74
N GLY A 408 -6.30 -2.19 -10.54
CA GLY A 408 -5.56 -2.16 -9.29
C GLY A 408 -6.30 -2.62 -8.05
N LEU A 409 -5.97 -1.94 -6.95
CA LEU A 409 -5.43 -2.61 -5.79
C LEU A 409 -5.69 -1.92 -4.42
N PHE A 410 -6.83 -1.32 -4.02
CA PHE A 410 -6.89 -0.67 -2.67
C PHE A 410 -6.28 -1.43 -1.49
N THR A 411 -5.46 -0.73 -0.70
CA THR A 411 -4.88 -1.31 0.51
C THR A 411 -5.17 -0.45 1.71
N GLN A 412 -5.38 -1.21 2.75
CA GLN A 412 -5.77 -0.74 4.03
C GLN A 412 -4.54 -0.61 4.91
N GLY A 413 -4.54 0.42 5.75
CA GLY A 413 -3.69 0.47 6.91
C GLY A 413 -3.97 -0.73 7.83
N MET A 414 -3.01 -1.04 8.69
CA MET A 414 -3.13 -2.15 9.62
C MET A 414 -4.12 -1.82 10.73
N VAL A 415 -4.91 -2.81 11.16
CA VAL A 415 -5.59 -2.70 12.45
C VAL A 415 -4.58 -2.98 13.55
N THR A 416 -4.48 -2.05 14.50
CA THR A 416 -3.54 -2.08 15.62
C THR A 416 -4.28 -2.26 16.95
N HIS A 417 -3.57 -2.83 17.93
CA HIS A 417 -4.04 -2.93 19.30
C HIS A 417 -2.84 -2.94 20.24
N ALA A 418 -3.03 -2.42 21.46
CA ALA A 418 -2.09 -2.58 22.55
C ALA A 418 -1.76 -4.05 22.81
N THR A 419 -0.53 -4.32 23.21
CA THR A 419 -0.09 -5.66 23.63
C THR A 419 -0.05 -5.76 25.15
N TYR A 420 -0.21 -6.97 25.68
CA TYR A 420 -0.26 -7.20 27.12
C TYR A 420 0.63 -8.36 27.51
N LYS A 421 1.46 -8.17 28.55
CA LYS A 421 2.30 -9.24 29.11
C LYS A 421 2.04 -9.43 30.59
N ASP A 422 2.06 -10.69 31.03
CA ASP A 422 2.18 -11.03 32.44
C ASP A 422 3.60 -10.78 32.96
N ASN A 423 3.81 -10.98 34.27
CA ASN A 423 5.11 -10.82 34.91
C ASN A 423 6.18 -11.82 34.42
N ASP A 424 5.76 -12.93 33.82
CA ASP A 424 6.64 -13.95 33.24
C ASP A 424 7.01 -13.64 31.78
N GLY A 425 6.48 -12.55 31.22
CA GLY A 425 6.74 -12.08 29.86
C GLY A 425 5.90 -12.77 28.78
N ASN A 426 4.91 -13.59 29.17
CA ASN A 426 3.99 -14.24 28.24
C ASN A 426 2.94 -13.24 27.74
N TRP A 427 2.57 -13.35 26.46
CA TRP A 427 1.48 -12.55 25.90
C TRP A 427 0.12 -12.99 26.45
N ILE A 428 -0.72 -12.01 26.78
CA ILE A 428 -2.10 -12.14 27.24
C ILE A 428 -3.06 -11.54 26.21
N MET A 429 -4.23 -12.14 26.01
CA MET A 429 -5.23 -11.63 25.07
C MET A 429 -5.90 -10.35 25.64
N PRO A 430 -6.21 -9.34 24.81
CA PRO A 430 -6.94 -8.15 25.24
C PRO A 430 -8.24 -8.44 25.99
N ALA A 431 -8.98 -9.48 25.59
CA ALA A 431 -10.25 -9.87 26.22
C ALA A 431 -10.09 -10.36 27.68
N ASP A 432 -8.88 -10.76 28.07
CA ASP A 432 -8.58 -11.25 29.41
C ASP A 432 -8.02 -10.16 30.34
N VAL A 433 -7.95 -8.91 29.88
CA VAL A 433 -7.31 -7.80 30.58
C VAL A 433 -8.32 -6.67 30.85
N GLU A 434 -8.31 -6.13 32.06
CA GLU A 434 -9.14 -4.99 32.46
C GLU A 434 -8.34 -3.98 33.27
N GLN A 435 -8.82 -2.72 33.30
CA GLN A 435 -8.20 -1.67 34.10
C GLN A 435 -8.91 -1.55 35.46
N LYS A 436 -8.14 -1.71 36.55
CA LYS A 436 -8.58 -1.50 37.94
C LYS A 436 -7.65 -0.53 38.63
N ASP A 437 -8.21 0.54 39.19
CA ASP A 437 -7.47 1.58 39.91
C ASP A 437 -6.27 2.17 39.14
N GLY A 438 -6.42 2.32 37.82
CA GLY A 438 -5.36 2.82 36.93
C GLY A 438 -4.29 1.79 36.52
N HIS A 439 -4.37 0.55 37.03
CA HIS A 439 -3.48 -0.55 36.70
C HIS A 439 -4.18 -1.60 35.82
N TRP A 440 -3.42 -2.25 34.94
CA TRP A 440 -3.92 -3.34 34.12
C TRP A 440 -3.75 -4.67 34.85
N VAL A 441 -4.81 -5.48 34.87
CA VAL A 441 -4.81 -6.80 35.51
C VAL A 441 -5.49 -7.85 34.63
N ILE A 442 -5.14 -9.13 34.84
CA ILE A 442 -5.88 -10.24 34.24
C ILE A 442 -7.25 -10.35 34.93
N SER A 443 -8.34 -10.26 34.17
CA SER A 443 -9.72 -10.20 34.71
C SER A 443 -10.08 -11.40 35.60
N LYS A 444 -9.51 -12.58 35.31
CA LYS A 444 -9.81 -13.83 36.02
C LYS A 444 -9.21 -13.91 37.43
N ASP A 445 -7.99 -13.42 37.62
CA ASP A 445 -7.22 -13.65 38.85
C ASP A 445 -6.55 -12.40 39.43
N ASN A 446 -6.81 -11.22 38.86
CA ASN A 446 -6.26 -9.92 39.24
C ASN A 446 -4.73 -9.83 39.23
N LYS A 447 -4.04 -10.74 38.52
CA LYS A 447 -2.59 -10.65 38.39
C LYS A 447 -2.20 -9.40 37.58
N PRO A 448 -1.12 -8.69 37.94
CA PRO A 448 -0.65 -7.53 37.21
C PRO A 448 -0.30 -7.85 35.77
N VAL A 449 -0.63 -6.92 34.87
CA VAL A 449 -0.32 -6.98 33.44
C VAL A 449 0.38 -5.69 33.04
N THR A 450 1.41 -5.79 32.21
CA THR A 450 2.06 -4.63 31.61
C THR A 450 1.52 -4.40 30.20
N GLN A 451 0.99 -3.20 29.96
CA GLN A 451 0.61 -2.76 28.61
C GLN A 451 1.86 -2.34 27.84
N GLY A 452 2.08 -2.95 26.68
CA GLY A 452 3.13 -2.61 25.72
C GLY A 452 2.62 -1.68 24.61
N ALA A 453 3.44 -1.49 23.59
CA ALA A 453 3.12 -0.62 22.46
C ALA A 453 1.86 -1.08 21.69
N VAL A 454 1.15 -0.09 21.12
CA VAL A 454 0.10 -0.30 20.12
C VAL A 454 0.78 -0.63 18.79
N ILE A 455 0.51 -1.82 18.28
CA ILE A 455 1.14 -2.36 17.07
C ILE A 455 0.13 -3.17 16.26
N LYS A 456 0.47 -3.50 15.02
CA LYS A 456 -0.31 -4.40 14.16
C LYS A 456 -0.78 -5.65 14.93
N MET A 457 -2.07 -5.94 14.85
CA MET A 457 -2.66 -7.16 15.42
C MET A 457 -2.02 -8.42 14.82
N SER A 458 -1.65 -9.38 15.65
CA SER A 458 -1.06 -10.64 15.22
C SER A 458 -1.31 -11.77 16.23
N LYS A 459 -1.56 -12.98 15.72
CA LYS A 459 -1.72 -14.19 16.56
C LYS A 459 -0.49 -14.43 17.45
N SER A 460 0.72 -14.15 16.96
CA SER A 460 1.98 -14.37 17.69
C SER A 460 2.14 -13.47 18.91
N LYS A 461 1.58 -12.27 18.89
CA LYS A 461 1.62 -11.31 20.02
C LYS A 461 0.33 -11.30 20.83
N LYS A 462 -0.62 -12.18 20.50
CA LYS A 462 -1.95 -12.30 21.13
C LYS A 462 -2.70 -10.98 21.30
N ASN A 463 -2.44 -9.97 20.46
CA ASN A 463 -3.15 -8.69 20.48
C ASN A 463 -4.30 -8.64 19.47
N VAL A 464 -4.90 -9.80 19.16
CA VAL A 464 -6.02 -9.91 18.22
C VAL A 464 -7.34 -9.80 18.99
N VAL A 465 -8.35 -9.26 18.33
CA VAL A 465 -9.74 -9.26 18.83
C VAL A 465 -10.57 -10.16 17.91
N ASP A 466 -11.30 -11.10 18.49
CA ASP A 466 -12.21 -11.99 17.76
C ASP A 466 -13.47 -11.20 17.36
N PRO A 467 -13.80 -11.10 16.07
CA PRO A 467 -15.00 -10.40 15.61
C PRO A 467 -16.29 -11.06 16.08
N GLN A 468 -16.29 -12.35 16.44
CA GLN A 468 -17.51 -13.02 16.88
C GLN A 468 -18.06 -12.39 18.17
N ASP A 469 -17.20 -12.12 19.16
CA ASP A 469 -17.61 -11.50 20.42
C ASP A 469 -18.20 -10.10 20.19
N ILE A 470 -17.67 -9.38 19.21
CA ILE A 470 -18.15 -8.06 18.80
C ILE A 470 -19.52 -8.19 18.13
N ILE A 471 -19.67 -9.10 17.17
CA ILE A 471 -20.93 -9.32 16.44
C ILE A 471 -22.04 -9.76 17.40
N ASP A 472 -21.73 -10.68 18.33
CA ASP A 472 -22.70 -11.21 19.29
C ASP A 472 -23.21 -10.14 20.27
N THR A 473 -22.39 -9.11 20.53
CA THR A 473 -22.68 -8.03 21.48
C THR A 473 -23.27 -6.80 20.80
N TYR A 474 -22.68 -6.35 19.69
CA TYR A 474 -22.97 -5.06 19.06
C TYR A 474 -23.56 -5.19 17.64
N GLY A 475 -23.49 -6.36 17.01
CA GLY A 475 -23.93 -6.58 15.63
C GLY A 475 -22.83 -6.39 14.59
N ALA A 476 -23.04 -7.01 13.43
CA ALA A 476 -22.20 -6.83 12.25
C ALA A 476 -22.19 -5.38 11.77
N ASP A 477 -23.32 -4.68 11.75
CA ASP A 477 -23.40 -3.30 11.26
C ASP A 477 -22.60 -2.32 12.13
N ALA A 478 -22.58 -2.52 13.46
CA ALA A 478 -21.77 -1.69 14.36
C ALA A 478 -20.28 -1.92 14.14
N ALA A 479 -19.87 -3.18 13.95
CA ALA A 479 -18.48 -3.53 13.67
C ALA A 479 -18.00 -2.91 12.35
N ARG A 480 -18.82 -3.02 11.28
CA ARG A 480 -18.57 -2.42 9.97
C ARG A 480 -18.47 -0.90 10.09
N LEU A 481 -19.48 -0.26 10.69
CA LEU A 481 -19.52 1.19 10.84
C LEU A 481 -18.30 1.72 11.59
N PHE A 482 -17.92 1.09 12.71
CA PHE A 482 -16.75 1.53 13.49
C PHE A 482 -15.49 1.54 12.61
N ILE A 483 -15.22 0.41 11.95
CA ILE A 483 -14.07 0.23 11.06
C ILE A 483 -14.02 1.27 9.94
N LEU A 484 -15.18 1.63 9.38
CA LEU A 484 -15.29 2.58 8.27
C LEU A 484 -15.22 4.05 8.72
N SER A 485 -15.53 4.33 10.00
CA SER A 485 -15.74 5.70 10.48
C SER A 485 -14.52 6.41 11.06
N ASP A 486 -13.60 5.66 11.67
CA ASP A 486 -12.65 6.23 12.64
C ASP A 486 -11.31 6.67 12.01
N SER A 487 -10.87 6.00 10.93
CA SER A 487 -9.67 6.40 10.20
C SER A 487 -9.82 6.27 8.68
N PRO A 488 -9.14 7.13 7.89
CA PRO A 488 -9.02 6.92 6.45
C PRO A 488 -8.54 5.48 6.16
N PRO A 489 -9.06 4.80 5.14
CA PRO A 489 -8.77 3.39 4.91
C PRO A 489 -7.25 3.06 4.80
N GLU A 490 -6.43 3.97 4.27
CA GLU A 490 -4.96 3.84 4.13
C GLU A 490 -4.18 3.98 5.47
N ARG A 491 -4.79 4.58 6.50
CA ARG A 491 -4.15 4.78 7.81
C ARG A 491 -4.37 3.60 8.73
N ASP A 492 -3.40 3.34 9.58
CA ASP A 492 -3.57 2.38 10.67
C ASP A 492 -4.78 2.78 11.54
N LEU A 493 -5.57 1.78 11.92
CA LEU A 493 -6.77 1.93 12.74
C LEU A 493 -6.50 1.28 14.09
N GLU A 494 -6.56 2.05 15.16
CA GLU A 494 -6.55 1.49 16.51
C GLU A 494 -7.94 0.95 16.86
N TRP A 495 -8.03 -0.32 17.21
CA TRP A 495 -9.28 -0.87 17.72
C TRP A 495 -9.51 -0.43 19.17
N THR A 496 -10.66 0.20 19.44
CA THR A 496 -11.02 0.66 20.79
C THR A 496 -12.46 0.28 21.16
N VAL A 497 -12.69 -0.01 22.45
CA VAL A 497 -14.04 -0.29 22.98
C VAL A 497 -14.95 0.93 22.87
N GLY A 498 -14.43 2.12 23.17
CA GLY A 498 -15.19 3.37 23.06
C GLY A 498 -15.66 3.66 21.62
N GLY A 499 -14.85 3.29 20.62
CA GLY A 499 -15.20 3.43 19.21
C GLY A 499 -16.38 2.56 18.79
N ILE A 500 -16.36 1.26 19.12
CA ILE A 500 -17.46 0.35 18.80
C ILE A 500 -18.75 0.70 19.56
N GLU A 501 -18.66 1.12 20.82
CA GLU A 501 -19.82 1.63 21.58
C GLU A 501 -20.40 2.91 20.95
N GLY A 502 -19.55 3.77 20.37
CA GLY A 502 -19.96 4.95 19.63
C GLY A 502 -20.75 4.59 18.37
N ALA A 503 -20.27 3.62 17.59
CA ALA A 503 -20.96 3.10 16.41
C ALA A 503 -22.30 2.47 16.76
N TRP A 504 -22.34 1.60 17.78
CA TRP A 504 -23.56 0.96 18.26
C TRP A 504 -24.61 1.97 18.76
N ARG A 505 -24.19 2.99 19.54
CA ARG A 505 -25.10 4.07 19.97
C ARG A 505 -25.67 4.85 18.80
N PHE A 506 -24.88 5.10 17.76
CA PHE A 506 -25.35 5.79 16.57
C PHE A 506 -26.41 4.99 15.81
N ILE A 507 -26.19 3.69 15.58
CA ILE A 507 -27.16 2.78 14.95
C ILE A 507 -28.50 2.79 15.69
N ASN A 508 -28.48 2.61 17.01
CA ASN A 508 -29.70 2.61 17.82
C ASN A 508 -30.42 3.97 17.79
N LYS A 509 -29.66 5.07 17.82
CA LYS A 509 -30.22 6.42 17.70
C LYS A 509 -30.87 6.62 16.33
N LEU A 510 -30.21 6.17 15.26
CA LEU A 510 -30.69 6.29 13.89
C LEU A 510 -32.00 5.54 13.68
N HIS A 511 -32.07 4.26 14.08
CA HIS A 511 -33.28 3.46 14.04
C HIS A 511 -34.44 4.16 14.77
N ARG A 512 -34.24 4.51 16.04
CA ARG A 512 -35.27 5.18 16.85
C ARG A 512 -35.76 6.47 16.20
N ASN A 513 -34.85 7.33 15.74
CA ASN A 513 -35.23 8.61 15.14
C ASN A 513 -36.09 8.44 13.87
N ILE A 514 -35.87 7.40 13.08
CA ILE A 514 -36.67 7.12 11.88
C ILE A 514 -38.02 6.54 12.27
N ILE A 515 -38.05 5.54 13.16
CA ILE A 515 -39.29 4.93 13.68
C ILE A 515 -40.22 5.97 14.31
N ASP A 516 -39.68 6.82 15.19
CA ASP A 516 -40.45 7.89 15.87
C ASP A 516 -41.01 8.92 14.87
N SER A 517 -40.49 8.97 13.65
CA SER A 517 -40.91 9.91 12.61
C SER A 517 -41.90 9.31 11.62
N LEU A 518 -42.16 7.99 11.64
CA LEU A 518 -42.99 7.31 10.62
C LEU A 518 -44.40 7.90 10.49
N ASP A 519 -45.05 8.19 11.61
CA ASP A 519 -46.41 8.77 11.64
C ASP A 519 -46.47 10.20 11.04
N LEU A 520 -45.32 10.86 10.89
CA LEU A 520 -45.20 12.19 10.28
C LEU A 520 -45.03 12.13 8.77
N LEU A 521 -44.66 10.97 8.21
CA LEU A 521 -44.34 10.83 6.79
C LEU A 521 -45.60 10.55 5.97
N PRO A 522 -45.73 11.12 4.76
CA PRO A 522 -46.78 10.70 3.83
C PRO A 522 -46.56 9.25 3.39
N GLU A 523 -47.57 8.58 2.81
CA GLU A 523 -47.46 7.20 2.33
C GLU A 523 -46.38 7.02 1.24
N VAL A 524 -45.88 5.78 1.09
CA VAL A 524 -44.90 5.44 0.05
C VAL A 524 -45.46 5.74 -1.34
N GLY A 525 -44.66 6.35 -2.20
CA GLY A 525 -45.10 6.73 -3.55
C GLY A 525 -46.00 7.97 -3.61
N THR A 526 -46.20 8.70 -2.50
CA THR A 526 -46.90 10.00 -2.53
C THR A 526 -46.21 10.96 -3.51
N ALA A 527 -46.99 11.52 -4.44
CA ALA A 527 -46.47 12.40 -5.48
C ALA A 527 -45.80 13.65 -4.92
N GLN A 528 -44.70 14.08 -5.57
CA GLN A 528 -43.96 15.26 -5.18
C GLN A 528 -44.83 16.53 -5.26
N PRO A 529 -44.84 17.38 -4.20
CA PRO A 529 -45.48 18.68 -4.24
C PRO A 529 -44.90 19.58 -5.32
N LYS A 530 -45.75 20.41 -5.94
CA LYS A 530 -45.32 21.36 -6.98
C LYS A 530 -44.54 22.54 -6.44
N GLU A 531 -44.79 22.92 -5.19
CA GLU A 531 -44.17 24.06 -4.52
C GLU A 531 -43.63 23.63 -3.16
N PHE A 532 -42.45 24.15 -2.82
CA PHE A 532 -41.78 23.89 -1.55
C PHE A 532 -41.60 25.20 -0.78
N GLY A 533 -41.90 25.15 0.51
CA GLY A 533 -41.51 26.22 1.42
C GLY A 533 -39.99 26.32 1.52
N LYS A 534 -39.50 27.42 2.12
CA LYS A 534 -38.06 27.65 2.29
C LYS A 534 -37.39 26.50 3.06
N ASN A 535 -37.98 26.08 4.17
CA ASN A 535 -37.42 25.03 5.04
C ASN A 535 -37.31 23.69 4.32
N ALA A 536 -38.36 23.27 3.60
CA ALA A 536 -38.31 22.08 2.77
C ALA A 536 -37.23 22.20 1.68
N SER A 537 -37.14 23.34 0.99
CA SER A 537 -36.14 23.54 -0.08
C SER A 537 -34.70 23.43 0.44
N GLU A 538 -34.42 24.00 1.62
CA GLU A 538 -33.11 23.88 2.28
C GLU A 538 -32.81 22.42 2.68
N LEU A 539 -33.79 21.70 3.23
CA LEU A 539 -33.65 20.28 3.55
C LEU A 539 -33.36 19.45 2.31
N ARG A 540 -34.13 19.63 1.23
CA ARG A 540 -33.91 18.92 -0.03
C ARG A 540 -32.52 19.22 -0.58
N SER A 541 -32.08 20.47 -0.56
CA SER A 541 -30.71 20.81 -0.97
C SER A 541 -29.65 20.06 -0.16
N ALA A 542 -29.82 19.94 1.17
CA ALA A 542 -28.91 19.16 2.01
C ALA A 542 -28.94 17.66 1.67
N VAL A 543 -30.12 17.08 1.40
CA VAL A 543 -30.28 15.67 0.98
C VAL A 543 -29.53 15.40 -0.33
N HIS A 544 -29.77 16.23 -1.35
CA HIS A 544 -29.18 16.07 -2.68
C HIS A 544 -27.65 16.27 -2.68
N LYS A 545 -27.15 17.21 -1.87
CA LYS A 545 -25.70 17.36 -1.64
C LYS A 545 -25.09 16.16 -0.91
N ALA A 546 -25.80 15.58 0.05
CA ALA A 546 -25.35 14.37 0.73
C ALA A 546 -25.32 13.16 -0.21
N ILE A 547 -26.28 13.04 -1.13
CA ILE A 547 -26.30 11.97 -2.15
C ILE A 547 -25.01 11.99 -2.98
N VAL A 548 -24.64 13.16 -3.52
CA VAL A 548 -23.41 13.33 -4.30
C VAL A 548 -22.18 13.16 -3.42
N GLY A 549 -22.14 13.82 -2.26
CA GLY A 549 -20.96 13.80 -1.38
C GLY A 549 -20.62 12.41 -0.83
N VAL A 550 -21.62 11.57 -0.55
CA VAL A 550 -21.41 10.17 -0.14
C VAL A 550 -20.92 9.34 -1.33
N ALA A 551 -21.52 9.47 -2.52
CA ALA A 551 -21.07 8.77 -3.72
C ALA A 551 -19.61 9.08 -4.05
N ASP A 552 -19.25 10.36 -4.16
CA ASP A 552 -17.88 10.82 -4.42
C ASP A 552 -16.89 10.26 -3.38
N SER A 553 -17.32 10.19 -2.12
CA SER A 553 -16.46 9.73 -1.03
C SER A 553 -16.29 8.21 -1.04
N ILE A 554 -17.30 7.45 -1.46
CA ILE A 554 -17.17 6.00 -1.67
C ILE A 554 -16.27 5.71 -2.88
N GLU A 555 -16.48 6.41 -4.00
CA GLU A 555 -15.67 6.29 -5.22
C GLU A 555 -14.20 6.63 -4.99
N ALA A 556 -13.91 7.63 -4.15
CA ALA A 556 -12.57 8.04 -3.76
C ALA A 556 -11.97 7.19 -2.62
N PHE A 557 -12.64 6.12 -2.18
CA PHE A 557 -12.22 5.29 -1.04
C PHE A 557 -12.06 6.07 0.29
N HIS A 558 -12.84 7.13 0.48
CA HIS A 558 -12.88 7.97 1.69
C HIS A 558 -14.10 7.64 2.56
N MET A 559 -14.20 6.38 3.00
CA MET A 559 -15.35 5.86 3.76
C MET A 559 -15.67 6.65 5.03
N ASN A 560 -14.63 7.12 5.72
CA ASN A 560 -14.77 7.95 6.92
C ASN A 560 -15.48 9.29 6.61
N LYS A 561 -15.21 9.89 5.44
CA LYS A 561 -15.88 11.10 4.98
C LYS A 561 -17.34 10.82 4.61
N ALA A 562 -17.61 9.70 3.93
CA ALA A 562 -18.98 9.26 3.64
C ALA A 562 -19.79 9.06 4.93
N VAL A 563 -19.22 8.39 5.96
CA VAL A 563 -19.87 8.24 7.28
C VAL A 563 -20.14 9.59 7.93
N ALA A 564 -19.21 10.55 7.84
CA ALA A 564 -19.40 11.89 8.39
C ALA A 564 -20.59 12.61 7.73
N THR A 565 -20.68 12.57 6.39
CA THR A 565 -21.81 13.14 5.65
C THR A 565 -23.14 12.47 6.00
N ILE A 566 -23.18 11.14 6.19
CA ILE A 566 -24.36 10.41 6.66
C ILE A 566 -24.78 10.88 8.07
N ARG A 567 -23.82 11.10 8.98
CA ARG A 567 -24.10 11.61 10.34
C ARG A 567 -24.65 13.04 10.29
N GLU A 568 -24.08 13.90 9.44
CA GLU A 568 -24.57 15.27 9.24
C GLU A 568 -26.00 15.26 8.71
N LEU A 569 -26.30 14.51 7.65
CA LEU A 569 -27.64 14.39 7.11
C LEU A 569 -28.64 13.85 8.15
N SER A 570 -28.26 12.81 8.90
CA SER A 570 -29.08 12.26 9.98
C SER A 570 -29.42 13.30 11.06
N ASN A 571 -28.46 14.14 11.44
CA ASN A 571 -28.70 15.22 12.40
C ASN A 571 -29.63 16.30 11.83
N THR A 572 -29.46 16.67 10.56
CA THR A 572 -30.33 17.62 9.85
C THR A 572 -31.78 17.11 9.83
N LEU A 573 -32.00 15.85 9.44
CA LEU A 573 -33.34 15.23 9.40
C LEU A 573 -33.97 15.14 10.79
N THR A 574 -33.20 14.75 11.80
CA THR A 574 -33.71 14.65 13.19
C THR A 574 -34.16 16.01 13.74
N SER A 575 -33.46 17.08 13.36
CA SER A 575 -33.72 18.43 13.82
C SER A 575 -34.85 19.11 13.05
N PHE A 576 -35.18 18.63 11.85
CA PHE A 576 -36.23 19.16 11.01
C PHE A 576 -37.63 18.82 11.58
N LYS A 577 -38.43 19.84 11.85
CA LYS A 577 -39.82 19.67 12.30
C LYS A 577 -40.76 20.21 11.24
N PRO A 578 -41.58 19.36 10.59
CA PRO A 578 -42.50 19.82 9.55
C PRO A 578 -43.46 20.93 10.00
N ALA A 579 -43.78 20.98 11.30
CA ALA A 579 -44.66 21.96 11.91
C ALA A 579 -44.06 23.38 12.02
N ASP A 580 -42.76 23.57 11.81
CA ASP A 580 -42.10 24.88 11.93
C ASP A 580 -42.51 25.87 10.82
N ASP A 581 -43.11 25.37 9.73
CA ASP A 581 -43.74 26.16 8.67
C ASP A 581 -45.09 25.52 8.31
N ALA A 582 -46.12 25.95 9.05
CA ALA A 582 -47.46 25.38 8.98
C ALA A 582 -48.13 25.58 7.61
N ASP A 583 -47.77 26.64 6.88
CA ASP A 583 -48.32 26.94 5.55
C ASP A 583 -47.81 25.95 4.49
N HIS A 584 -46.69 25.27 4.75
CA HIS A 584 -46.04 24.30 3.87
C HIS A 584 -45.91 22.90 4.49
N ILE A 585 -46.79 22.55 5.44
CA ILE A 585 -46.71 21.30 6.21
C ILE A 585 -46.58 20.05 5.34
N GLU A 586 -47.34 19.96 4.25
CA GLU A 586 -47.33 18.78 3.38
C GLU A 586 -46.05 18.67 2.54
N SER A 587 -45.49 19.80 2.09
CA SER A 587 -44.20 19.79 1.39
C SER A 587 -43.01 19.58 2.32
N ASN A 588 -43.11 20.02 3.58
CA ASN A 588 -42.15 19.69 4.62
C ASN A 588 -42.16 18.20 4.96
N LYS A 589 -43.34 17.59 5.16
CA LYS A 589 -43.47 16.14 5.42
C LYS A 589 -42.95 15.31 4.25
N TRP A 590 -43.25 15.72 3.01
CA TRP A 590 -42.72 15.05 1.82
C TRP A 590 -41.19 15.14 1.73
N ALA A 591 -40.60 16.32 1.97
CA ALA A 591 -39.15 16.50 1.97
C ALA A 591 -38.46 15.68 3.08
N LEU A 592 -39.10 15.56 4.25
CA LEU A 592 -38.60 14.70 5.33
C LEU A 592 -38.59 13.22 4.92
N ARG A 593 -39.62 12.75 4.20
CA ARG A 593 -39.66 11.38 3.65
C ARG A 593 -38.59 11.16 2.59
N GLU A 594 -38.45 12.06 1.62
CA GLU A 594 -37.36 12.02 0.63
C GLU A 594 -36.00 11.91 1.32
N GLY A 595 -35.79 12.69 2.37
CA GLY A 595 -34.56 12.67 3.14
C GLY A 595 -34.30 11.37 3.89
N TYR A 596 -35.31 10.75 4.52
CA TYR A 596 -35.13 9.45 5.18
C TYR A 596 -34.92 8.31 4.19
N GLU A 597 -35.64 8.29 3.06
CA GLU A 597 -35.44 7.28 2.01
C GLU A 597 -34.05 7.41 1.37
N ALA A 598 -33.58 8.64 1.14
CA ALA A 598 -32.21 8.88 0.72
C ALA A 598 -31.22 8.41 1.77
N LEU A 599 -31.38 8.81 3.03
CA LEU A 599 -30.46 8.44 4.12
C LEU A 599 -30.29 6.92 4.24
N VAL A 600 -31.39 6.15 4.21
CA VAL A 600 -31.39 4.69 4.28
C VAL A 600 -30.60 4.06 3.13
N ARG A 601 -30.79 4.56 1.90
CA ARG A 601 -30.01 4.11 0.73
C ARG A 601 -28.52 4.48 0.85
N LEU A 602 -28.20 5.66 1.36
CA LEU A 602 -26.82 6.16 1.46
C LEU A 602 -25.98 5.38 2.47
N PHE A 603 -26.56 4.93 3.58
CA PHE A 603 -25.82 4.13 4.56
C PHE A 603 -25.88 2.62 4.31
N ASN A 604 -26.71 2.14 3.38
CA ASN A 604 -26.86 0.72 3.05
C ASN A 604 -25.52 0.00 2.84
N PRO A 605 -24.54 0.54 2.05
CA PRO A 605 -23.26 -0.14 1.88
C PRO A 605 -22.50 -0.38 3.19
N MET A 606 -22.73 0.45 4.21
CA MET A 606 -22.02 0.41 5.49
C MET A 606 -22.77 -0.42 6.53
N MET A 607 -24.10 -0.29 6.58
CA MET A 607 -24.99 -0.91 7.57
C MET A 607 -26.19 -1.57 6.86
N PRO A 608 -25.96 -2.62 6.05
CA PRO A 608 -26.97 -3.14 5.14
C PRO A 608 -28.15 -3.80 5.86
N HIS A 609 -27.93 -4.40 7.04
CA HIS A 609 -29.01 -5.06 7.77
C HIS A 609 -30.00 -4.05 8.35
N LEU A 610 -29.48 -2.98 8.97
CA LEU A 610 -30.29 -1.87 9.44
C LEU A 610 -31.01 -1.17 8.29
N ALA A 611 -30.34 -1.03 7.15
CA ALA A 611 -30.88 -0.33 5.99
C ALA A 611 -32.08 -1.08 5.39
N GLU A 612 -31.95 -2.38 5.14
CA GLU A 612 -33.07 -3.20 4.67
C GLU A 612 -34.26 -3.19 5.65
N GLU A 613 -33.98 -3.28 6.96
CA GLU A 613 -35.04 -3.24 7.97
C GLU A 613 -35.80 -1.91 7.95
N LEU A 614 -35.08 -0.79 7.91
CA LEU A 614 -35.69 0.53 7.84
C LEU A 614 -36.37 0.79 6.50
N TRP A 615 -35.86 0.24 5.40
CA TRP A 615 -36.50 0.33 4.09
C TRP A 615 -37.89 -0.33 4.10
N GLN A 616 -37.99 -1.52 4.68
CA GLN A 616 -39.26 -2.21 4.87
C GLN A 616 -40.19 -1.43 5.82
N GLN A 617 -39.67 -0.90 6.93
CA GLN A 617 -40.44 -0.12 7.91
C GLN A 617 -40.93 1.24 7.36
N LEU A 618 -40.21 1.83 6.39
CA LEU A 618 -40.68 2.98 5.62
C LEU A 618 -41.82 2.65 4.65
N GLY A 619 -42.19 1.37 4.54
CA GLY A 619 -43.33 0.88 3.77
C GLY A 619 -42.99 0.37 2.37
N HIS A 620 -41.70 0.19 2.04
CA HIS A 620 -41.30 -0.41 0.77
C HIS A 620 -41.43 -1.93 0.81
N ASP A 621 -41.87 -2.52 -0.30
CA ASP A 621 -41.96 -3.97 -0.52
C ASP A 621 -40.79 -4.53 -1.36
N THR A 622 -39.97 -3.63 -1.88
CA THR A 622 -38.73 -3.93 -2.63
C THR A 622 -37.59 -4.27 -1.69
N ILE A 623 -36.58 -4.95 -2.25
CA ILE A 623 -35.31 -5.17 -1.56
C ILE A 623 -34.39 -3.99 -1.84
N LEU A 624 -33.79 -3.45 -0.78
CA LEU A 624 -32.94 -2.27 -0.88
C LEU A 624 -31.68 -2.53 -1.70
N THR A 625 -31.07 -3.72 -1.54
CA THR A 625 -29.90 -4.14 -2.33
C THR A 625 -30.16 -4.26 -3.83
N GLU A 626 -31.43 -4.39 -4.25
CA GLU A 626 -31.84 -4.39 -5.66
C GLU A 626 -32.33 -3.00 -6.12
N THR A 627 -32.38 -2.04 -5.21
CA THR A 627 -32.82 -0.67 -5.50
C THR A 627 -31.62 0.16 -5.98
N PRO A 628 -31.76 0.96 -7.06
CA PRO A 628 -30.68 1.81 -7.55
C PRO A 628 -30.14 2.78 -6.48
N TRP A 629 -28.97 3.37 -6.72
CA TRP A 629 -28.52 4.52 -5.94
C TRP A 629 -29.51 5.71 -6.07
N PRO A 630 -29.72 6.54 -5.02
CA PRO A 630 -30.62 7.69 -5.12
C PRO A 630 -30.17 8.67 -6.20
N ALA A 631 -31.10 9.07 -7.06
CA ALA A 631 -30.87 10.13 -8.02
C ALA A 631 -30.80 11.48 -7.29
N HIS A 632 -30.01 12.40 -7.83
CA HIS A 632 -29.94 13.78 -7.34
C HIS A 632 -30.48 14.77 -8.40
N ASP A 633 -30.92 15.93 -7.94
CA ASP A 633 -31.39 17.06 -8.73
C ASP A 633 -30.28 18.11 -8.76
N GLU A 634 -29.68 18.31 -9.92
CA GLU A 634 -28.58 19.26 -10.13
C GLU A 634 -28.95 20.69 -9.71
N SER A 635 -30.23 21.08 -9.83
CA SER A 635 -30.70 22.42 -9.45
C SER A 635 -30.66 22.67 -7.95
N LEU A 636 -30.62 21.60 -7.13
CA LEU A 636 -30.53 21.68 -5.68
C LEU A 636 -29.09 21.61 -5.15
N LEU A 637 -28.11 21.38 -6.05
CA LEU A 637 -26.69 21.33 -5.70
C LEU A 637 -26.06 22.72 -5.61
N SER A 638 -26.61 23.72 -6.32
CA SER A 638 -26.14 25.09 -6.19
C SER A 638 -26.42 25.63 -4.79
N ASN A 639 -25.40 26.21 -4.18
CA ASN A 639 -25.62 27.12 -3.06
C ASN A 639 -25.87 28.50 -3.68
N ASP A 640 -27.04 29.10 -3.48
CA ASP A 640 -27.23 30.50 -3.86
C ASP A 640 -26.30 31.42 -3.07
N THR A 641 -25.87 30.96 -1.89
CA THR A 641 -24.97 31.68 -0.99
C THR A 641 -23.88 30.81 -0.36
N VAL A 642 -22.67 31.34 -0.23
CA VAL A 642 -21.52 30.73 0.46
C VAL A 642 -21.19 31.50 1.74
N THR A 643 -20.93 30.79 2.82
CA THR A 643 -20.48 31.37 4.09
C THR A 643 -18.96 31.23 4.19
N ILE A 644 -18.24 32.34 4.26
CA ILE A 644 -16.78 32.38 4.27
C ILE A 644 -16.25 33.12 5.50
N GLY A 645 -15.10 32.66 6.00
CA GLY A 645 -14.38 33.36 7.06
C GLY A 645 -13.69 34.62 6.53
N VAL A 646 -13.69 35.69 7.33
CA VAL A 646 -12.90 36.90 7.08
C VAL A 646 -11.77 36.98 8.10
N GLN A 647 -10.54 37.03 7.60
CA GLN A 647 -9.32 37.07 8.40
C GLN A 647 -8.62 38.42 8.32
N VAL A 648 -7.91 38.79 9.39
CA VAL A 648 -6.91 39.85 9.38
C VAL A 648 -5.58 39.25 9.83
N ASN A 649 -4.55 39.31 8.98
CA ASN A 649 -3.24 38.69 9.20
C ASN A 649 -3.34 37.22 9.64
N GLY A 650 -4.21 36.45 8.97
CA GLY A 650 -4.38 35.00 9.19
C GLY A 650 -5.24 34.62 10.41
N LYS A 651 -5.77 35.58 11.17
CA LYS A 651 -6.69 35.32 12.30
C LYS A 651 -8.12 35.65 11.89
N VAL A 652 -9.07 34.73 12.12
CA VAL A 652 -10.49 34.94 11.81
C VAL A 652 -11.07 36.03 12.71
N ARG A 653 -11.78 36.98 12.10
CA ARG A 653 -12.37 38.18 12.74
C ARG A 653 -13.86 38.34 12.50
N ALA A 654 -14.38 37.76 11.42
CA ALA A 654 -15.80 37.71 11.13
C ALA A 654 -16.11 36.50 10.24
N THR A 655 -17.40 36.22 10.07
CA THR A 655 -17.92 35.28 9.09
C THR A 655 -18.99 36.02 8.29
N ILE A 656 -18.95 35.93 6.96
CA ILE A 656 -19.90 36.60 6.07
C ILE A 656 -20.55 35.59 5.13
N THR A 657 -21.82 35.81 4.81
CA THR A 657 -22.57 35.02 3.83
C THR A 657 -22.72 35.86 2.57
N LEU A 658 -22.26 35.34 1.43
CA LEU A 658 -22.21 36.00 0.14
C LEU A 658 -22.94 35.17 -0.91
N ALA A 659 -23.41 35.77 -2.01
CA ALA A 659 -23.87 34.98 -3.15
C ALA A 659 -22.74 34.11 -3.70
N ALA A 660 -23.02 32.89 -4.20
CA ALA A 660 -21.96 32.01 -4.71
C ALA A 660 -21.20 32.57 -5.93
N ASN A 661 -21.87 33.44 -6.70
CA ASN A 661 -21.30 34.18 -7.83
C ASN A 661 -20.84 35.61 -7.43
N CYS A 662 -20.74 35.91 -6.13
CA CYS A 662 -20.34 37.23 -5.65
C CYS A 662 -18.97 37.61 -6.22
N SER A 663 -18.90 38.82 -6.79
CA SER A 663 -17.65 39.32 -7.37
C SER A 663 -16.58 39.52 -6.29
N LYS A 664 -15.32 39.46 -6.70
CA LYS A 664 -14.19 39.68 -5.80
C LYS A 664 -14.28 41.02 -5.06
N ASP A 665 -14.65 42.07 -5.77
CA ASP A 665 -14.72 43.43 -5.24
C ASP A 665 -15.86 43.60 -4.23
N GLU A 666 -16.98 42.94 -4.47
CA GLU A 666 -18.13 42.93 -3.57
C GLU A 666 -17.84 42.14 -2.29
N ALA A 667 -17.20 40.97 -2.42
CA ALA A 667 -16.74 40.16 -1.29
C ALA A 667 -15.74 40.93 -0.41
N GLU A 668 -14.80 41.65 -1.04
CA GLU A 668 -13.83 42.52 -0.35
C GLU A 668 -14.53 43.65 0.41
N LYS A 669 -15.48 44.34 -0.23
CA LYS A 669 -16.22 45.44 0.39
C LYS A 669 -17.01 44.98 1.62
N ILE A 670 -17.69 43.84 1.53
CA ILE A 670 -18.46 43.26 2.63
C ILE A 670 -17.54 42.77 3.75
N ALA A 671 -16.37 42.23 3.42
CA ALA A 671 -15.38 41.81 4.39
C ALA A 671 -14.81 43.01 5.19
N LEU A 672 -14.50 44.12 4.52
CA LEU A 672 -13.97 45.34 5.15
C LEU A 672 -15.03 46.10 5.97
N SER A 673 -16.32 45.87 5.73
CA SER A 673 -17.41 46.46 6.51
C SER A 673 -17.69 45.73 7.83
N GLN A 674 -17.06 44.59 8.09
CA GLN A 674 -17.31 43.83 9.31
C GLN A 674 -16.67 44.49 10.53
N GLU A 675 -17.43 44.63 11.61
CA GLU A 675 -16.98 45.30 12.84
C GLU A 675 -15.71 44.65 13.43
N GLY A 676 -15.62 43.32 13.42
CA GLY A 676 -14.45 42.59 13.90
C GLY A 676 -13.20 42.81 13.05
N VAL A 677 -13.37 43.11 11.75
CA VAL A 677 -12.28 43.43 10.83
C VAL A 677 -11.85 44.88 11.02
N GLN A 678 -12.80 45.82 11.14
CA GLN A 678 -12.52 47.23 11.39
C GLN A 678 -11.75 47.44 12.70
N LYS A 679 -12.18 46.79 13.79
CA LYS A 679 -11.46 46.79 15.08
C LYS A 679 -10.04 46.24 14.95
N ALA A 680 -9.84 45.20 14.14
CA ALA A 680 -8.53 44.60 13.92
C ALA A 680 -7.62 45.45 13.00
N LEU A 681 -8.17 46.44 12.30
CA LEU A 681 -7.47 47.38 11.43
C LEU A 681 -7.22 48.75 12.08
N GLU A 682 -7.71 48.99 13.30
CA GLU A 682 -7.51 50.26 14.00
C GLU A 682 -6.01 50.62 14.10
N GLY A 683 -5.64 51.76 13.52
CA GLY A 683 -4.25 52.24 13.49
C GLY A 683 -3.34 51.55 12.47
N GLN A 684 -3.87 50.69 11.59
CA GLN A 684 -3.10 49.99 10.54
C GLN A 684 -3.66 50.25 9.15
N SER A 685 -2.80 50.23 8.13
CA SER A 685 -3.22 50.36 6.75
C SER A 685 -3.47 48.99 6.11
N VAL A 686 -4.44 48.90 5.21
CA VAL A 686 -4.65 47.69 4.40
C VAL A 686 -3.62 47.67 3.29
N LYS A 687 -2.71 46.69 3.31
CA LYS A 687 -1.69 46.50 2.28
C LYS A 687 -2.20 45.71 1.09
N LYS A 688 -3.02 44.69 1.35
CA LYS A 688 -3.57 43.79 0.34
C LYS A 688 -4.79 43.05 0.88
N VAL A 689 -5.77 42.81 0.02
CA VAL A 689 -6.85 41.86 0.30
C VAL A 689 -6.71 40.65 -0.61
N ILE A 690 -6.73 39.47 -0.01
CA ILE A 690 -6.67 38.18 -0.71
C ILE A 690 -8.05 37.54 -0.61
N VAL A 691 -8.75 37.50 -1.73
CA VAL A 691 -10.04 36.83 -1.85
C VAL A 691 -9.81 35.51 -2.57
N VAL A 692 -10.16 34.41 -1.90
CA VAL A 692 -10.27 33.09 -2.51
C VAL A 692 -11.76 32.81 -2.68
N PRO A 693 -12.29 32.86 -3.92
CA PRO A 693 -13.72 32.71 -4.19
C PRO A 693 -14.31 31.47 -3.49
N GLY A 694 -15.45 31.65 -2.82
CA GLY A 694 -16.15 30.57 -2.12
C GLY A 694 -15.45 29.99 -0.88
N ARG A 695 -14.27 30.49 -0.49
CA ARG A 695 -13.52 29.95 0.66
C ARG A 695 -13.21 30.97 1.76
N ILE A 696 -12.51 32.06 1.44
CA ILE A 696 -12.01 32.98 2.46
C ILE A 696 -11.67 34.37 1.91
N VAL A 697 -11.78 35.39 2.77
CA VAL A 697 -11.18 36.72 2.54
C VAL A 697 -10.14 36.96 3.63
N ASN A 698 -8.89 37.21 3.25
CA ASN A 698 -7.82 37.57 4.18
C ASN A 698 -7.30 38.99 3.90
N VAL A 699 -7.45 39.86 4.88
CA VAL A 699 -6.97 41.23 4.85
C VAL A 699 -5.58 41.28 5.47
N VAL A 700 -4.59 41.69 4.67
CA VAL A 700 -3.21 41.88 5.13
C VAL A 700 -3.06 43.32 5.59
N ALA A 701 -2.86 43.50 6.90
CA ALA A 701 -2.75 44.78 7.55
C ALA A 701 -1.30 45.05 8.00
N GLY A 702 -0.84 46.30 7.88
CA GLY A 702 0.36 46.76 8.56
C GLY A 702 0.95 48.05 8.03
#